data_AF-A0ABD3UCL8-F1
#
_entry.id   AF-A0ABD3UCL8-F1
#
_cell.length_a   1.000
_cell.length_b   1.000
_cell.length_c   1.000
_cell.angle_alpha   90.00
_cell.angle_beta   90.00
_cell.angle_gamma   90.00
#
_symmetry.space_group_name_H-M   'P 1'
#
loop_
_entity.id
_entity.type
_entity.pdbx_description
1 polymer ?
#
loop_
_entity_poly.entity_id
_entity_poly.type
_entity_poly.pdbx_seq_one_letter_code
_entity_poly.pdbx_strand_id
1 'polypeptide(L)'
;MILLLLTAASALLRIIYGQECNVNYELLPQLARRARNYAVAENEPMLFDEDMDSSKWYSVGTSNMPTNYSSLNIGNCGTYYPIWMNGSIPNEDDGVVNRTACIISFYSSCALRKTIQVRNCTTHMIYKLEPTTHTSAYCFDVLPEMPDIKPAPTFKSAFARVKHELVFIEETSAFVNGRIKKPNLFFACAFNKSNDENMLYTITWYVNEAVLETIGPVTYNNIRSTDLKEGELIKKGFKLDTTIKCSVRASISRDGNLGNITTSMGFWIGIKILTPTVVIKQGEIGVVRLQSTVPFGCVKYQKDPECLLDIQMYDNHDSYDCMKSSVSVRNSELCGTRIRGSTFQQSKEGILFYEEANITITTKDTQDVHQDRSLFHLRLKTPTGSPVNDIMQDNYLGDITVQVKEEKAWIYKNCYARVDPHMMTFDQKSYDNQNLGEFVLYQHTEYKQEVQMKTFPCKGAKCACAVSIRAGGELFIINVCTEPSLINHAHCGEKLMNIRRIYAYKYEIHMPLGTMVVVVINQWPTLLWSLDIDITPSVKDVGKTLGLCGTLNNNQTDDFTTPSKTVKQDNNEFSNSWKIDRSKSFLDPSNQKPDNWDEQLFLCVCPAAIQSGTNLSTVAGSRRDPLCSASVYQACTKHTVFPVFRGDEYNDNHCNIKSKRSLVSQEKEIQRILTSNRIMDAKSLRMHSLTKRSLQKYTAEEARSICESIFNSSCLASSIESLVNSTVNKNSAIHDCIFDLVTTGDLKLVDIHCSSYIAQTERNIRRDSVLRMNHSQEIASFYAHTCINNCSGQGDCKNGTCTCHDHYIEQDCSISTEDPPVVLDTYGGGLCSRNNDTCCGRLPIYGYRFVSGITKQKLETLRVMNNGTMEIVETTVNDLQILNPFQAFMDVPCHTNTRRSTGSGIGHVVLVHGVRVSLTNDGSVYGSSQYFYTYDSLCQEYQQSRYGYTFHIKSGRCYINGICYSEGEKAPSDGCKQCTPGIDPFSFTGECSSPEKKNGIALEETVIIAPVVTVLAVITCVISVLIGVKLYYKKKKRVGRISNSDSASKTHEKITFGKETSFTRDGNTGKPFQNVGY
;
A
#
# COMPACT_ATOMS: atom_id res chain seq x y z
N MET A 1 -2.75 -49.95 -71.26
CA MET A 1 -2.14 -49.13 -70.17
C MET A 1 -1.98 -47.67 -70.56
N ILE A 2 -1.35 -47.33 -71.69
CA ILE A 2 -1.18 -45.93 -72.15
C ILE A 2 -2.54 -45.24 -72.44
N LEU A 3 -3.52 -45.97 -72.99
CA LEU A 3 -4.87 -45.43 -73.23
C LEU A 3 -5.67 -45.17 -71.93
N LEU A 4 -5.40 -45.93 -70.87
CA LEU A 4 -5.99 -45.75 -69.52
C LEU A 4 -5.31 -44.60 -68.76
N LEU A 5 -4.02 -44.36 -69.02
CA LEU A 5 -3.29 -43.21 -68.48
C LEU A 5 -3.68 -41.90 -69.18
N LEU A 6 -4.02 -41.94 -70.48
CA LEU A 6 -4.51 -40.76 -71.22
C LEU A 6 -5.94 -40.37 -70.83
N THR A 7 -6.83 -41.32 -70.56
CA THR A 7 -8.19 -41.02 -70.06
C THR A 7 -8.19 -40.61 -68.59
N ALA A 8 -7.30 -41.18 -67.75
CA ALA A 8 -7.10 -40.72 -66.39
C ALA A 8 -6.44 -39.33 -66.34
N ALA A 9 -5.52 -39.02 -67.25
CA ALA A 9 -4.92 -37.69 -67.35
C ALA A 9 -5.91 -36.63 -67.88
N SER A 10 -6.83 -36.97 -68.80
CA SER A 10 -7.89 -36.02 -69.22
C SER A 10 -8.97 -35.83 -68.15
N ALA A 11 -9.27 -36.86 -67.36
CA ALA A 11 -10.17 -36.77 -66.21
C ALA A 11 -9.53 -36.00 -65.03
N LEU A 12 -8.24 -36.21 -64.76
CA LEU A 12 -7.47 -35.43 -63.77
C LEU A 12 -7.25 -33.99 -64.23
N LEU A 13 -7.03 -33.70 -65.52
CA LEU A 13 -7.01 -32.32 -66.00
C LEU A 13 -8.39 -31.64 -65.89
N ARG A 14 -9.51 -32.36 -66.10
CA ARG A 14 -10.86 -31.81 -65.85
C ARG A 14 -11.17 -31.59 -64.37
N ILE A 15 -10.59 -32.39 -63.46
CA ILE A 15 -10.73 -32.24 -62.01
C ILE A 15 -9.82 -31.13 -61.45
N ILE A 16 -8.64 -30.92 -62.04
CA ILE A 16 -7.69 -29.87 -61.61
C ILE A 16 -8.08 -28.48 -62.16
N TYR A 17 -8.73 -28.40 -63.33
CA TYR A 17 -9.20 -27.12 -63.91
C TYR A 17 -10.68 -26.81 -63.62
N GLY A 18 -11.36 -27.47 -62.68
CA GLY A 18 -12.81 -27.35 -62.42
C GLY A 18 -13.23 -26.97 -61.00
N GLN A 19 -12.29 -26.58 -60.14
CA GLN A 19 -12.52 -26.46 -58.70
C GLN A 19 -13.50 -25.34 -58.31
N GLU A 20 -13.56 -24.26 -59.10
CA GLU A 20 -14.40 -23.08 -58.83
C GLU A 20 -15.90 -23.39 -58.93
N CYS A 21 -16.30 -24.36 -59.76
CA CYS A 21 -17.70 -24.71 -59.96
C CYS A 21 -18.28 -25.63 -58.87
N ASN A 22 -17.46 -26.20 -57.99
CA ASN A 22 -17.90 -27.24 -57.06
C ASN A 22 -17.61 -26.98 -55.57
N VAL A 23 -16.79 -25.98 -55.18
CA VAL A 23 -16.45 -25.82 -53.74
C VAL A 23 -16.18 -24.40 -53.22
N ASN A 24 -16.35 -23.29 -53.97
CA ASN A 24 -15.95 -21.98 -53.42
C ASN A 24 -16.61 -20.74 -54.07
N TYR A 25 -17.94 -20.68 -54.12
CA TYR A 25 -18.67 -19.48 -54.53
C TYR A 25 -19.79 -19.12 -53.53
N GLU A 26 -20.07 -17.83 -53.41
CA GLU A 26 -21.20 -17.29 -52.65
C GLU A 26 -22.37 -16.98 -53.59
N LEU A 27 -23.61 -17.08 -53.11
CA LEU A 27 -24.75 -16.61 -53.91
C LEU A 27 -24.74 -15.08 -53.95
N LEU A 28 -24.84 -14.50 -55.14
CA LEU A 28 -24.88 -13.05 -55.26
C LEU A 28 -26.16 -12.51 -54.59
N PRO A 29 -26.03 -11.66 -53.56
CA PRO A 29 -27.18 -11.21 -52.79
C PRO A 29 -28.09 -10.31 -53.64
N GLN A 30 -29.39 -10.42 -53.39
CA GLN A 30 -30.42 -9.56 -53.98
C GLN A 30 -30.52 -9.66 -55.52
N LEU A 31 -30.25 -10.85 -56.08
CA LEU A 31 -30.25 -11.10 -57.53
C LEU A 31 -31.52 -10.63 -58.25
N ALA A 32 -32.70 -10.76 -57.64
CA ALA A 32 -33.97 -10.26 -58.20
C ALA A 32 -34.00 -8.73 -58.36
N ARG A 33 -33.41 -7.98 -57.43
CA ARG A 33 -33.29 -6.50 -57.49
C ARG A 33 -32.25 -6.06 -58.51
N ARG A 34 -31.33 -6.95 -58.89
CA ARG A 34 -30.30 -6.74 -59.92
C ARG A 34 -30.79 -7.04 -61.34
N ALA A 35 -32.07 -7.36 -61.50
CA ALA A 35 -32.64 -7.64 -62.82
C ALA A 35 -32.58 -6.41 -63.72
N ARG A 36 -32.31 -6.63 -65.03
CA ARG A 36 -32.22 -5.57 -66.06
C ARG A 36 -33.36 -4.54 -66.05
N ASN A 37 -34.56 -4.95 -65.66
CA ASN A 37 -35.77 -4.12 -65.66
C ASN A 37 -36.19 -3.65 -64.25
N TYR A 38 -35.40 -3.94 -63.20
CA TYR A 38 -35.73 -3.55 -61.83
C TYR A 38 -35.41 -2.07 -61.61
N ALA A 39 -36.44 -1.23 -61.49
CA ALA A 39 -36.32 0.18 -61.14
C ALA A 39 -36.56 0.37 -59.63
N VAL A 40 -35.74 1.18 -58.98
CA VAL A 40 -35.83 1.45 -57.53
C VAL A 40 -37.01 2.37 -57.22
N ALA A 41 -37.84 2.02 -56.24
CA ALA A 41 -38.93 2.87 -55.75
C ALA A 41 -38.41 4.00 -54.82
N GLU A 42 -39.13 5.13 -54.70
CA GLU A 42 -38.68 6.37 -54.01
C GLU A 42 -38.14 6.21 -52.57
N ASN A 43 -38.48 5.13 -51.86
CA ASN A 43 -38.05 4.88 -50.47
C ASN A 43 -37.26 3.56 -50.29
N GLU A 44 -36.81 2.95 -51.38
CA GLU A 44 -36.11 1.66 -51.35
C GLU A 44 -34.57 1.86 -51.39
N PRO A 45 -33.80 1.23 -50.50
CA PRO A 45 -32.35 1.43 -50.44
C PRO A 45 -31.66 0.87 -51.68
N MET A 46 -30.93 1.71 -52.40
CA MET A 46 -30.21 1.30 -53.62
C MET A 46 -29.06 0.32 -53.34
N LEU A 47 -28.76 -0.49 -54.34
CA LEU A 47 -27.63 -1.42 -54.35
C LEU A 47 -26.35 -0.68 -54.74
N PHE A 48 -25.33 -0.77 -53.90
CA PHE A 48 -23.98 -0.33 -54.18
C PHE A 48 -23.01 -1.47 -53.88
N ASP A 49 -22.23 -1.89 -54.88
CA ASP A 49 -21.33 -3.04 -54.79
C ASP A 49 -19.93 -2.63 -54.33
N GLU A 50 -19.84 -1.71 -53.38
CA GLU A 50 -18.56 -1.17 -52.87
C GLU A 50 -17.81 -2.16 -51.99
N ASP A 51 -18.55 -2.97 -51.22
CA ASP A 51 -18.02 -3.96 -50.28
C ASP A 51 -17.86 -5.36 -50.92
N MET A 52 -17.92 -5.46 -52.25
CA MET A 52 -17.67 -6.74 -52.95
C MET A 52 -16.22 -7.19 -52.72
N ASP A 53 -16.05 -8.45 -52.34
CA ASP A 53 -14.73 -9.06 -52.14
C ASP A 53 -14.21 -9.60 -53.47
N SER A 54 -13.24 -8.90 -54.06
CA SER A 54 -12.64 -9.28 -55.35
C SER A 54 -11.88 -10.61 -55.31
N SER A 55 -11.66 -11.20 -54.13
CA SER A 55 -11.05 -12.53 -54.01
C SER A 55 -12.05 -13.68 -54.18
N LYS A 56 -13.37 -13.42 -54.09
CA LYS A 56 -14.44 -14.43 -54.06
C LYS A 56 -15.18 -14.60 -55.40
N TRP A 57 -15.70 -15.81 -55.62
CA TRP A 57 -16.62 -16.11 -56.72
C TRP A 57 -18.08 -15.93 -56.29
N TYR A 58 -18.89 -15.35 -57.16
CA TYR A 58 -20.32 -15.13 -56.94
C TYR A 58 -21.14 -15.91 -57.97
N SER A 59 -22.04 -16.77 -57.51
CA SER A 59 -22.98 -17.51 -58.35
C SER A 59 -24.29 -16.74 -58.50
N VAL A 60 -24.80 -16.71 -59.73
CA VAL A 60 -26.08 -16.10 -60.09
C VAL A 60 -27.07 -17.13 -60.64
N GLY A 61 -26.87 -18.42 -60.32
CA GLY A 61 -27.64 -19.49 -60.91
C GLY A 61 -27.45 -19.52 -62.43
N THR A 62 -28.51 -19.72 -63.20
CA THR A 62 -28.46 -19.75 -64.68
C THR A 62 -28.55 -18.36 -65.33
N SER A 63 -28.58 -17.28 -64.54
CA SER A 63 -28.65 -15.92 -65.07
C SER A 63 -27.31 -15.45 -65.64
N ASN A 64 -27.37 -14.50 -66.57
CA ASN A 64 -26.19 -13.92 -67.21
C ASN A 64 -26.13 -12.42 -67.00
N MET A 65 -24.93 -11.86 -66.88
CA MET A 65 -24.75 -10.41 -66.95
C MET A 65 -25.08 -9.92 -68.37
N PRO A 66 -25.85 -8.83 -68.54
CA PRO A 66 -26.16 -8.27 -69.85
C PRO A 66 -24.88 -8.00 -70.65
N THR A 67 -24.83 -8.51 -71.89
CA THR A 67 -23.69 -8.29 -72.80
C THR A 67 -23.90 -7.14 -73.78
N ASN A 68 -25.04 -6.45 -73.68
CA ASN A 68 -25.38 -5.29 -74.47
C ASN A 68 -26.03 -4.22 -73.58
N TYR A 69 -25.49 -3.00 -73.61
CA TYR A 69 -25.98 -1.87 -72.82
C TYR A 69 -27.26 -1.24 -73.34
N SER A 70 -27.65 -1.47 -74.61
CA SER A 70 -28.77 -0.73 -75.24
C SER A 70 -30.12 -0.92 -74.55
N SER A 71 -30.24 -1.92 -73.69
CA SER A 71 -31.43 -2.25 -72.90
C SER A 71 -31.32 -1.87 -71.41
N LEU A 72 -30.31 -1.10 -71.02
CA LEU A 72 -30.06 -0.68 -69.65
C LEU A 72 -30.17 0.83 -69.53
N ASN A 73 -31.04 1.29 -68.62
CA ASN A 73 -31.21 2.71 -68.29
C ASN A 73 -30.59 3.01 -66.92
N ILE A 74 -30.15 4.26 -66.72
CA ILE A 74 -29.78 4.79 -65.40
C ILE A 74 -30.97 4.60 -64.45
N GLY A 75 -30.72 4.11 -63.23
CA GLY A 75 -31.77 3.78 -62.25
C GLY A 75 -32.29 2.33 -62.30
N ASN A 76 -31.85 1.52 -63.26
CA ASN A 76 -32.19 0.09 -63.35
C ASN A 76 -31.24 -0.79 -62.52
N CYS A 77 -31.56 -2.09 -62.41
CA CYS A 77 -30.77 -3.08 -61.68
C CYS A 77 -30.59 -2.76 -60.20
N GLY A 78 -31.54 -2.00 -59.64
CA GLY A 78 -31.55 -1.64 -58.23
C GLY A 78 -30.54 -0.55 -57.85
N THR A 79 -29.93 0.16 -58.81
CA THR A 79 -28.84 1.12 -58.57
C THR A 79 -28.94 2.36 -59.46
N TYR A 80 -28.17 3.42 -59.18
CA TYR A 80 -28.11 4.60 -60.04
C TYR A 80 -27.35 4.32 -61.34
N TYR A 81 -26.17 3.70 -61.26
CA TYR A 81 -25.30 3.42 -62.41
C TYR A 81 -25.13 1.92 -62.63
N PRO A 82 -25.92 1.30 -63.53
CA PRO A 82 -25.82 -0.13 -63.81
C PRO A 82 -24.51 -0.52 -64.46
N ILE A 83 -24.02 -1.70 -64.11
CA ILE A 83 -22.81 -2.30 -64.69
C ILE A 83 -23.18 -3.51 -65.54
N TRP A 84 -22.67 -3.54 -66.77
CA TRP A 84 -22.87 -4.61 -67.77
C TRP A 84 -21.54 -5.17 -68.26
N MET A 85 -21.56 -6.32 -68.94
CA MET A 85 -20.35 -7.00 -69.39
C MET A 85 -20.08 -6.74 -70.88
N ASN A 86 -18.99 -6.08 -71.20
CA ASN A 86 -18.51 -5.96 -72.56
C ASN A 86 -17.71 -7.21 -72.98
N GLY A 87 -18.37 -8.08 -73.74
CA GLY A 87 -17.85 -9.34 -74.26
C GLY A 87 -18.95 -10.42 -74.37
N SER A 88 -18.62 -11.58 -74.92
CA SER A 88 -19.56 -12.71 -75.03
C SER A 88 -19.63 -13.54 -73.74
N ILE A 89 -20.77 -14.20 -73.50
CA ILE A 89 -20.92 -15.20 -72.44
C ILE A 89 -20.01 -16.40 -72.79
N PRO A 90 -19.15 -16.88 -71.86
CA PRO A 90 -18.29 -18.04 -72.12
C PRO A 90 -19.07 -19.35 -72.27
N ASN A 91 -18.57 -20.24 -73.12
CA ASN A 91 -18.98 -21.64 -73.20
C ASN A 91 -18.32 -22.46 -72.08
N GLU A 92 -18.83 -23.67 -71.82
CA GLU A 92 -18.27 -24.59 -70.81
C GLU A 92 -16.78 -24.88 -71.04
N ASP A 93 -16.39 -25.09 -72.30
CA ASP A 93 -15.01 -25.42 -72.68
C ASP A 93 -14.04 -24.22 -72.60
N ASP A 94 -14.55 -23.00 -72.46
CA ASP A 94 -13.71 -21.78 -72.40
C ASP A 94 -13.01 -21.61 -71.04
N GLY A 95 -13.44 -22.35 -70.01
CA GLY A 95 -12.89 -22.23 -68.66
C GLY A 95 -13.13 -20.86 -68.03
N VAL A 96 -12.17 -20.39 -67.22
CA VAL A 96 -12.22 -19.04 -66.63
C VAL A 96 -11.76 -18.03 -67.67
N VAL A 97 -12.66 -17.10 -68.04
CA VAL A 97 -12.35 -16.03 -69.00
C VAL A 97 -12.39 -14.66 -68.35
N ASN A 98 -11.47 -13.78 -68.76
CA ASN A 98 -11.52 -12.38 -68.35
C ASN A 98 -12.48 -11.60 -69.27
N ARG A 99 -13.26 -10.70 -68.68
CA ARG A 99 -14.22 -9.83 -69.37
C ARG A 99 -14.12 -8.41 -68.82
N THR A 100 -14.54 -7.43 -69.62
CA THR A 100 -14.56 -6.03 -69.18
C THR A 100 -15.97 -5.68 -68.71
N ALA A 101 -16.15 -5.36 -67.44
CA ALA A 101 -17.37 -4.76 -66.92
C ALA A 101 -17.36 -3.24 -67.13
N CYS A 102 -18.46 -2.71 -67.65
CA CYS A 102 -18.64 -1.33 -68.05
C CYS A 102 -19.73 -0.66 -67.22
N ILE A 103 -19.40 0.45 -66.55
CA ILE A 103 -20.38 1.26 -65.81
C ILE A 103 -21.05 2.24 -66.79
N ILE A 104 -22.38 2.26 -66.81
CA ILE A 104 -23.17 3.22 -67.59
C ILE A 104 -23.24 4.54 -66.83
N SER A 105 -22.98 5.66 -67.52
CA SER A 105 -23.17 7.02 -67.00
C SER A 105 -24.00 7.87 -67.95
N PHE A 106 -24.32 9.11 -67.55
CA PHE A 106 -25.08 10.06 -68.38
C PHE A 106 -24.43 10.38 -69.74
N TYR A 107 -23.11 10.19 -69.89
CA TYR A 107 -22.35 10.63 -71.07
C TYR A 107 -21.63 9.48 -71.80
N SER A 108 -21.59 8.27 -71.24
CA SER A 108 -20.89 7.14 -71.83
C SER A 108 -21.54 5.82 -71.39
N SER A 109 -21.68 4.89 -72.35
CA SER A 109 -22.12 3.52 -72.09
C SER A 109 -21.06 2.65 -71.40
N CYS A 110 -19.83 3.15 -71.27
CA CYS A 110 -18.75 2.48 -70.56
C CYS A 110 -17.79 3.55 -69.99
N ALA A 111 -18.27 4.34 -69.04
CA ALA A 111 -17.53 5.46 -68.45
C ALA A 111 -16.34 4.99 -67.61
N LEU A 112 -16.51 3.89 -66.88
CA LEU A 112 -15.47 3.22 -66.10
C LEU A 112 -15.43 1.73 -66.48
N ARG A 113 -14.22 1.19 -66.60
CA ARG A 113 -13.95 -0.20 -66.99
C ARG A 113 -13.35 -0.95 -65.81
N LYS A 114 -13.86 -2.15 -65.55
CA LYS A 114 -13.31 -3.10 -64.56
C LYS A 114 -13.06 -4.43 -65.24
N THR A 115 -11.99 -5.12 -64.87
CA THR A 115 -11.73 -6.48 -65.35
C THR A 115 -12.39 -7.45 -64.38
N ILE A 116 -13.25 -8.32 -64.89
CA ILE A 116 -13.91 -9.37 -64.12
C ILE A 116 -13.57 -10.74 -64.68
N GLN A 117 -13.72 -11.79 -63.89
CA GLN A 117 -13.56 -13.18 -64.36
C GLN A 117 -14.91 -13.88 -64.40
N VAL A 118 -15.16 -14.66 -65.43
CA VAL A 118 -16.44 -15.35 -65.65
C VAL A 118 -16.17 -16.80 -66.01
N ARG A 119 -16.99 -17.71 -65.47
CA ARG A 119 -16.94 -19.13 -65.82
C ARG A 119 -18.35 -19.70 -65.93
N ASN A 120 -18.57 -20.49 -66.98
CA ASN A 120 -19.78 -21.26 -67.17
C ASN A 120 -19.58 -22.66 -66.57
N CYS A 121 -20.38 -23.00 -65.55
CA CYS A 121 -20.32 -24.26 -64.82
C CYS A 121 -21.40 -25.26 -65.26
N THR A 122 -22.01 -25.04 -66.43
CA THR A 122 -23.06 -25.87 -67.04
C THR A 122 -24.41 -25.78 -66.34
N THR A 123 -24.45 -25.89 -65.01
CA THR A 123 -25.67 -25.77 -64.18
C THR A 123 -25.91 -24.36 -63.66
N HIS A 124 -24.86 -23.53 -63.64
CA HIS A 124 -24.90 -22.15 -63.16
C HIS A 124 -23.70 -21.35 -63.70
N MET A 125 -23.77 -20.03 -63.56
CA MET A 125 -22.74 -19.07 -63.92
C MET A 125 -22.09 -18.51 -62.66
N ILE A 126 -20.77 -18.40 -62.66
CA ILE A 126 -20.00 -17.76 -61.59
C ILE A 126 -19.19 -16.57 -62.10
N TYR A 127 -19.11 -15.53 -61.29
CA TYR A 127 -18.45 -14.27 -61.59
C TYR A 127 -17.52 -13.87 -60.44
N LYS A 128 -16.27 -13.52 -60.75
CA LYS A 128 -15.35 -12.85 -59.83
C LYS A 128 -15.44 -11.36 -60.09
N LEU A 129 -16.08 -10.65 -59.16
CA LEU A 129 -16.51 -9.25 -59.33
C LEU A 129 -15.60 -8.31 -58.55
N GLU A 130 -15.35 -7.12 -59.11
CA GLU A 130 -14.54 -6.09 -58.45
C GLU A 130 -15.42 -5.09 -57.68
N PRO A 131 -15.01 -4.61 -56.50
CA PRO A 131 -15.73 -3.57 -55.77
C PRO A 131 -15.89 -2.29 -56.59
N THR A 132 -17.02 -1.62 -56.41
CA THR A 132 -17.49 -0.52 -57.27
C THR A 132 -17.50 0.83 -56.53
N THR A 133 -17.90 1.92 -57.20
CA THR A 133 -18.00 3.28 -56.62
C THR A 133 -19.35 3.51 -55.94
N HIS A 134 -19.47 4.60 -55.15
CA HIS A 134 -20.59 4.92 -54.24
C HIS A 134 -22.03 5.03 -54.80
N THR A 135 -22.30 4.55 -56.02
CA THR A 135 -23.59 4.69 -56.72
C THR A 135 -23.83 3.62 -57.80
N SER A 136 -23.05 2.53 -57.84
CA SER A 136 -23.10 1.53 -58.93
C SER A 136 -23.22 0.09 -58.47
N ALA A 137 -23.85 -0.76 -59.28
CA ALA A 137 -23.98 -2.21 -59.01
C ALA A 137 -24.09 -3.06 -60.29
N TYR A 138 -23.69 -4.34 -60.19
CA TYR A 138 -23.72 -5.32 -61.29
C TYR A 138 -25.14 -5.81 -61.60
N CYS A 139 -25.47 -5.83 -62.89
CA CYS A 139 -26.80 -6.19 -63.41
C CYS A 139 -26.85 -7.61 -64.00
N PHE A 140 -28.01 -8.27 -63.95
CA PHE A 140 -28.22 -9.63 -64.44
C PHE A 140 -29.56 -9.82 -65.18
N ASP A 141 -29.59 -10.74 -66.14
CA ASP A 141 -30.76 -11.18 -66.89
C ASP A 141 -31.49 -12.28 -66.12
N VAL A 142 -32.33 -11.84 -65.20
CA VAL A 142 -33.20 -12.72 -64.42
C VAL A 142 -34.54 -12.83 -65.16
N LEU A 143 -34.84 -14.01 -65.71
CA LEU A 143 -36.09 -14.24 -66.44
C LEU A 143 -37.28 -14.29 -65.48
N PRO A 144 -38.42 -13.64 -65.80
CA PRO A 144 -39.66 -13.81 -65.07
C PRO A 144 -40.33 -15.11 -65.51
N GLU A 145 -40.74 -15.91 -64.51
CA GLU A 145 -41.56 -17.13 -64.59
C GLU A 145 -40.82 -18.47 -64.81
N MET A 146 -40.72 -19.22 -63.72
CA MET A 146 -40.98 -20.66 -63.70
C MET A 146 -41.65 -21.03 -62.36
N PRO A 147 -42.41 -22.14 -62.32
CA PRO A 147 -43.78 -22.23 -61.83
C PRO A 147 -43.89 -22.39 -60.32
N ASP A 148 -45.09 -22.15 -59.80
CA ASP A 148 -45.57 -22.43 -58.43
C ASP A 148 -44.83 -23.59 -57.74
N ILE A 149 -43.70 -23.25 -57.12
CA ILE A 149 -43.34 -23.88 -55.87
C ILE A 149 -44.37 -23.34 -54.90
N LYS A 150 -45.29 -24.21 -54.44
CA LYS A 150 -46.14 -23.93 -53.27
C LYS A 150 -45.31 -23.07 -52.32
N PRO A 151 -45.77 -21.85 -51.96
CA PRO A 151 -44.99 -20.98 -51.10
C PRO A 151 -44.50 -21.83 -49.95
N ALA A 152 -43.17 -21.84 -49.74
CA ALA A 152 -42.62 -22.43 -48.54
C ALA A 152 -43.50 -21.90 -47.41
N PRO A 153 -44.06 -22.80 -46.59
CA PRO A 153 -45.16 -22.50 -45.70
C PRO A 153 -44.85 -21.20 -44.99
N THR A 154 -45.63 -20.15 -45.31
CA THR A 154 -45.39 -18.83 -44.74
C THR A 154 -45.69 -18.94 -43.27
N PHE A 155 -44.62 -19.12 -42.52
CA PHE A 155 -44.60 -19.01 -41.09
C PHE A 155 -44.95 -17.56 -40.75
N LYS A 156 -46.23 -17.30 -40.45
CA LYS A 156 -46.63 -16.05 -39.84
C LYS A 156 -46.15 -16.08 -38.38
N SER A 157 -45.01 -15.47 -38.08
CA SER A 157 -44.92 -14.38 -37.09
C SER A 157 -43.53 -14.16 -36.44
N ALA A 158 -43.28 -12.86 -36.21
CA ALA A 158 -42.70 -12.22 -35.03
C ALA A 158 -41.53 -12.91 -34.30
N PHE A 159 -40.31 -12.54 -34.71
CA PHE A 159 -39.05 -12.54 -33.94
C PHE A 159 -38.74 -13.79 -33.10
N ALA A 160 -37.76 -14.59 -33.55
CA ALA A 160 -37.09 -15.54 -32.67
C ALA A 160 -36.45 -14.80 -31.48
N ARG A 161 -36.50 -15.39 -30.28
CA ARG A 161 -35.86 -14.85 -29.08
C ARG A 161 -35.14 -15.97 -28.36
N VAL A 162 -34.01 -15.65 -27.76
CA VAL A 162 -33.35 -16.58 -26.84
C VAL A 162 -34.06 -16.48 -25.49
N LYS A 163 -34.56 -17.61 -24.98
CA LYS A 163 -34.99 -17.77 -23.60
C LYS A 163 -33.95 -18.60 -22.86
N HIS A 164 -33.89 -18.43 -21.54
CA HIS A 164 -33.01 -19.23 -20.69
C HIS A 164 -33.79 -19.81 -19.52
N GLU A 165 -33.37 -20.98 -19.05
CA GLU A 165 -33.92 -21.64 -17.87
C GLU A 165 -32.84 -22.40 -17.12
N LEU A 166 -32.96 -22.43 -15.79
CA LEU A 166 -32.06 -23.17 -14.92
C LEU A 166 -32.70 -24.51 -14.57
N VAL A 167 -32.05 -25.61 -14.97
CA VAL A 167 -32.55 -26.98 -14.79
C VAL A 167 -31.61 -27.75 -13.88
N PHE A 168 -32.15 -28.47 -12.89
CA PHE A 168 -31.35 -29.32 -12.00
C PHE A 168 -31.27 -30.74 -12.54
N ILE A 169 -30.06 -31.19 -12.87
CA ILE A 169 -29.77 -32.53 -13.39
C ILE A 169 -29.20 -33.40 -12.28
N GLU A 170 -29.63 -34.66 -12.18
CA GLU A 170 -29.04 -35.63 -11.25
C GLU A 170 -27.75 -36.22 -11.84
N GLU A 171 -26.64 -36.06 -11.13
CA GLU A 171 -25.33 -36.62 -11.48
C GLU A 171 -24.78 -37.49 -10.35
N THR A 172 -24.11 -38.59 -10.71
CA THR A 172 -23.37 -39.44 -9.76
C THR A 172 -22.00 -38.85 -9.49
N SER A 173 -21.74 -38.44 -8.24
CA SER A 173 -20.43 -37.92 -7.84
C SER A 173 -19.56 -39.01 -7.21
N ALA A 174 -18.38 -39.23 -7.79
CA ALA A 174 -17.38 -40.15 -7.26
C ALA A 174 -16.82 -39.71 -5.89
N PHE A 175 -16.90 -38.42 -5.58
CA PHE A 175 -16.32 -37.83 -4.37
C PHE A 175 -17.20 -38.01 -3.13
N VAL A 176 -18.50 -38.28 -3.31
CA VAL A 176 -19.51 -38.23 -2.25
C VAL A 176 -20.28 -39.56 -2.10
N ASN A 177 -20.02 -40.58 -2.94
CA ASN A 177 -20.76 -41.85 -2.95
C ASN A 177 -22.30 -41.64 -2.92
N GLY A 178 -22.81 -40.81 -3.83
CA GLY A 178 -24.24 -40.48 -3.90
C GLY A 178 -24.66 -39.70 -5.15
N ARG A 179 -25.97 -39.47 -5.29
CA ARG A 179 -26.54 -38.62 -6.35
C ARG A 179 -26.59 -37.17 -5.88
N ILE A 180 -26.00 -36.27 -6.66
CA ILE A 180 -26.07 -34.83 -6.46
C ILE A 180 -26.99 -34.21 -7.52
N LYS A 181 -27.72 -33.14 -7.17
CA LYS A 181 -28.47 -32.36 -8.16
C LYS A 181 -27.65 -31.13 -8.52
N LYS A 182 -27.10 -31.13 -9.73
CA LYS A 182 -26.29 -30.04 -10.28
C LYS A 182 -27.17 -29.10 -11.10
N PRO A 183 -27.12 -27.78 -10.86
CA PRO A 183 -27.79 -26.81 -11.71
C PRO A 183 -27.06 -26.69 -13.05
N ASN A 184 -27.82 -26.61 -14.15
CA ASN A 184 -27.32 -26.38 -15.51
C ASN A 184 -28.19 -25.33 -16.20
N LEU A 185 -27.56 -24.39 -16.90
CA LEU A 185 -28.24 -23.38 -17.68
C LEU A 185 -28.52 -23.88 -19.11
N PHE A 186 -29.77 -23.73 -19.53
CA PHE A 186 -30.25 -24.09 -20.86
C PHE A 186 -30.74 -22.85 -21.59
N PHE A 187 -30.40 -22.76 -22.86
CA PHE A 187 -30.89 -21.73 -23.77
C PHE A 187 -31.83 -22.36 -24.79
N ALA A 188 -33.05 -21.86 -24.84
CA ALA A 188 -34.09 -22.30 -25.76
C ALA A 188 -34.33 -21.23 -26.82
N CYS A 189 -34.36 -21.63 -28.08
CA CYS A 189 -34.78 -20.73 -29.15
C CYS A 189 -36.30 -20.65 -29.16
N ALA A 190 -36.86 -19.55 -28.65
CA ALA A 190 -38.29 -19.34 -28.57
C ALA A 190 -38.82 -18.64 -29.83
N PHE A 191 -39.82 -19.24 -30.44
CA PHE A 191 -40.52 -18.74 -31.62
C PHE A 191 -41.96 -19.26 -31.58
N ASN A 192 -42.86 -18.66 -32.37
CA ASN A 192 -44.26 -19.07 -32.37
C ASN A 192 -44.45 -20.41 -33.10
N LYS A 193 -45.29 -21.33 -32.63
CA LYS A 193 -45.50 -22.60 -33.37
C LYS A 193 -46.24 -22.31 -34.69
N SER A 194 -45.88 -23.00 -35.78
CA SER A 194 -46.70 -23.00 -37.01
C SER A 194 -48.04 -23.70 -36.78
N ASN A 195 -49.08 -23.28 -37.49
CA ASN A 195 -50.39 -23.97 -37.47
C ASN A 195 -50.36 -25.36 -38.14
N ASP A 196 -49.32 -25.64 -38.94
CA ASP A 196 -49.14 -26.93 -39.60
C ASP A 196 -48.33 -27.88 -38.70
N GLU A 197 -48.95 -29.00 -38.30
CA GLU A 197 -48.38 -29.99 -37.39
C GLU A 197 -47.27 -30.84 -38.02
N ASN A 198 -47.17 -30.86 -39.35
CA ASN A 198 -46.15 -31.60 -40.10
C ASN A 198 -44.85 -30.80 -40.31
N MET A 199 -44.77 -29.58 -39.77
CA MET A 199 -43.56 -28.75 -39.88
C MET A 199 -42.40 -29.33 -39.09
N LEU A 200 -41.25 -29.41 -39.76
CA LEU A 200 -39.98 -29.67 -39.15
C LEU A 200 -39.15 -28.39 -39.05
N TYR A 201 -38.45 -28.22 -37.94
CA TYR A 201 -37.68 -27.03 -37.60
C TYR A 201 -36.20 -27.39 -37.49
N THR A 202 -35.37 -26.54 -38.08
CA THR A 202 -33.91 -26.57 -37.96
C THR A 202 -33.49 -25.34 -37.17
N ILE A 203 -32.76 -25.55 -36.09
CA ILE A 203 -32.25 -24.49 -35.21
C ILE A 203 -30.76 -24.35 -35.43
N THR A 204 -30.30 -23.15 -35.77
CA THR A 204 -28.86 -22.83 -35.80
C THR A 204 -28.54 -21.91 -34.65
N TRP A 205 -27.63 -22.34 -33.77
CA TRP A 205 -27.10 -21.52 -32.70
C TRP A 205 -25.85 -20.79 -33.16
N TYR A 206 -25.73 -19.54 -32.74
CA TYR A 206 -24.58 -18.70 -33.00
C TYR A 206 -24.01 -18.21 -31.68
N VAL A 207 -22.69 -18.10 -31.63
CA VAL A 207 -21.93 -17.54 -30.52
C VAL A 207 -20.99 -16.49 -31.10
N ASN A 208 -21.10 -15.24 -30.64
CA ASN A 208 -20.32 -14.10 -31.15
C ASN A 208 -20.36 -14.02 -32.69
N GLU A 209 -21.57 -14.10 -33.28
CA GLU A 209 -21.85 -14.14 -34.72
C GLU A 209 -21.40 -15.40 -35.48
N ALA A 210 -20.54 -16.25 -34.90
CA ALA A 210 -20.11 -17.49 -35.52
C ALA A 210 -21.13 -18.62 -35.31
N VAL A 211 -21.32 -19.47 -36.32
CA VAL A 211 -22.18 -20.66 -36.20
C VAL A 211 -21.54 -21.62 -35.21
N LEU A 212 -22.26 -21.92 -34.13
CA LEU A 212 -21.85 -22.91 -33.14
C LEU A 212 -22.25 -24.32 -33.59
N GLU A 213 -23.53 -24.48 -33.94
CA GLU A 213 -24.13 -25.76 -34.31
C GLU A 213 -25.48 -25.55 -35.01
N THR A 214 -25.81 -26.44 -35.94
CA THR A 214 -27.12 -26.53 -36.59
C THR A 214 -27.75 -27.89 -36.28
N ILE A 215 -28.91 -27.89 -35.62
CA ILE A 215 -29.58 -29.10 -35.12
C ILE A 215 -30.98 -29.19 -35.75
N GLY A 216 -31.31 -30.34 -36.31
CA GLY A 216 -32.59 -30.60 -36.96
C GLY A 216 -32.44 -31.36 -38.29
N PRO A 217 -33.53 -31.52 -39.06
CA PRO A 217 -34.88 -31.01 -38.79
C PRO A 217 -35.67 -31.86 -37.75
N VAL A 218 -36.30 -31.22 -36.76
CA VAL A 218 -37.11 -31.86 -35.69
C VAL A 218 -38.56 -31.36 -35.67
N THR A 219 -39.49 -32.16 -35.13
CA THR A 219 -40.86 -31.69 -34.88
C THR A 219 -40.90 -30.69 -33.72
N TYR A 220 -41.93 -29.84 -33.67
CA TYR A 220 -42.07 -28.85 -32.59
C TYR A 220 -42.10 -29.47 -31.19
N ASN A 221 -42.70 -30.65 -31.03
CA ASN A 221 -42.74 -31.35 -29.74
C ASN A 221 -41.35 -31.77 -29.24
N ASN A 222 -40.41 -31.97 -30.17
CA ASN A 222 -39.03 -32.34 -29.87
C ASN A 222 -38.09 -31.13 -29.92
N ILE A 223 -38.60 -29.89 -30.01
CA ILE A 223 -37.75 -28.70 -30.19
C ILE A 223 -36.77 -28.50 -29.02
N ARG A 224 -37.16 -28.91 -27.81
CA ARG A 224 -36.31 -28.89 -26.61
C ARG A 224 -35.04 -29.75 -26.75
N SER A 225 -35.01 -30.71 -27.68
CA SER A 225 -33.79 -31.47 -27.99
C SER A 225 -32.71 -30.63 -28.67
N THR A 226 -33.09 -29.46 -29.20
CA THR A 226 -32.19 -28.49 -29.84
C THR A 226 -31.71 -27.39 -28.90
N ASP A 227 -32.12 -27.42 -27.63
CA ASP A 227 -31.72 -26.41 -26.63
C ASP A 227 -30.20 -26.45 -26.43
N LEU A 228 -29.58 -25.28 -26.44
CA LEU A 228 -28.16 -25.12 -26.21
C LEU A 228 -27.86 -25.22 -24.71
N LYS A 229 -27.03 -26.20 -24.34
CA LYS A 229 -26.64 -26.47 -22.94
C LYS A 229 -25.35 -25.75 -22.59
N GLU A 230 -25.23 -25.25 -21.37
CA GLU A 230 -23.99 -24.60 -20.91
C GLU A 230 -22.74 -25.49 -21.10
N GLY A 231 -22.86 -26.80 -20.90
CA GLY A 231 -21.74 -27.73 -21.08
C GLY A 231 -21.18 -27.74 -22.51
N GLU A 232 -21.99 -27.50 -23.54
CA GLU A 232 -21.53 -27.43 -24.92
C GLU A 232 -20.80 -26.11 -25.22
N LEU A 233 -21.21 -25.02 -24.58
CA LEU A 233 -20.50 -23.75 -24.62
C LEU A 233 -19.11 -23.88 -23.99
N ILE A 234 -19.05 -24.45 -22.79
CA ILE A 234 -17.81 -24.63 -22.01
C ILE A 234 -16.84 -25.56 -22.75
N LYS A 235 -17.32 -26.68 -23.32
CA LYS A 235 -16.48 -27.61 -24.12
C LYS A 235 -15.82 -26.92 -25.31
N LYS A 236 -16.49 -25.93 -25.91
CA LYS A 236 -15.97 -25.15 -27.03
C LYS A 236 -15.14 -23.92 -26.58
N GLY A 237 -14.88 -23.78 -25.29
CA GLY A 237 -14.05 -22.73 -24.71
C GLY A 237 -14.76 -21.40 -24.45
N PHE A 238 -16.09 -21.35 -24.58
CA PHE A 238 -16.86 -20.14 -24.30
C PHE A 238 -17.16 -20.00 -22.80
N LYS A 239 -17.07 -18.77 -22.31
CA LYS A 239 -17.24 -18.36 -20.91
C LYS A 239 -18.32 -17.27 -20.78
N LEU A 240 -18.53 -16.69 -19.59
CA LEU A 240 -19.28 -15.44 -19.48
C LEU A 240 -18.64 -14.35 -20.35
N ASP A 241 -19.43 -13.31 -20.64
CA ASP A 241 -19.10 -12.26 -21.63
C ASP A 241 -19.21 -12.74 -23.09
N THR A 242 -20.22 -13.56 -23.36
CA THR A 242 -20.48 -14.13 -24.67
C THR A 242 -21.87 -13.69 -25.16
N THR A 243 -22.04 -13.45 -26.47
CA THR A 243 -23.37 -13.18 -27.06
C THR A 243 -23.88 -14.39 -27.83
N ILE A 244 -25.08 -14.87 -27.47
CA ILE A 244 -25.73 -15.99 -28.14
C ILE A 244 -26.89 -15.52 -29.03
N LYS A 245 -27.03 -16.14 -30.19
CA LYS A 245 -28.21 -15.99 -31.07
C LYS A 245 -28.70 -17.36 -31.48
N CYS A 246 -29.97 -17.43 -31.84
CA CYS A 246 -30.51 -18.58 -32.53
C CYS A 246 -31.20 -18.14 -33.82
N SER A 247 -31.16 -18.98 -34.84
CA SER A 247 -32.01 -18.85 -36.02
C SER A 247 -32.85 -20.09 -36.19
N VAL A 248 -34.08 -19.88 -36.66
CA VAL A 248 -35.08 -20.93 -36.88
C VAL A 248 -35.38 -20.99 -38.35
N ARG A 249 -35.38 -22.19 -38.90
CA ARG A 249 -35.79 -22.48 -40.28
C ARG A 249 -36.82 -23.60 -40.30
N ALA A 250 -37.97 -23.36 -40.91
CA ALA A 250 -39.04 -24.36 -41.05
C ALA A 250 -38.97 -25.08 -42.41
N SER A 251 -39.42 -26.34 -42.45
CA SER A 251 -39.44 -27.19 -43.64
C SER A 251 -40.59 -28.21 -43.56
N ILE A 252 -41.12 -28.65 -44.71
CA ILE A 252 -42.26 -29.61 -44.78
C ILE A 252 -41.76 -31.06 -44.81
N SER A 253 -40.55 -31.31 -45.29
CA SER A 253 -39.93 -32.64 -45.33
C SER A 253 -38.42 -32.51 -45.18
N ARG A 254 -37.73 -33.61 -44.86
CA ARG A 254 -36.26 -33.62 -44.68
C ARG A 254 -35.50 -33.16 -45.94
N ASP A 255 -36.08 -33.39 -47.12
CA ASP A 255 -35.52 -33.03 -48.43
C ASP A 255 -36.32 -31.92 -49.14
N GLY A 256 -37.24 -31.25 -48.44
CA GLY A 256 -38.19 -30.30 -49.01
C GLY A 256 -37.66 -28.86 -49.08
N ASN A 257 -38.41 -28.00 -49.80
CA ASN A 257 -38.09 -26.58 -49.93
C ASN A 257 -38.00 -25.92 -48.55
N LEU A 258 -36.84 -25.31 -48.30
CA LEU A 258 -36.50 -24.70 -47.03
C LEU A 258 -37.17 -23.32 -46.91
N GLY A 259 -37.91 -23.10 -45.83
CA GLY A 259 -38.56 -21.81 -45.54
C GLY A 259 -37.58 -20.70 -45.15
N ASN A 260 -38.13 -19.50 -44.93
CA ASN A 260 -37.38 -18.33 -44.49
C ASN A 260 -36.71 -18.56 -43.13
N ILE A 261 -35.51 -18.01 -42.98
CA ILE A 261 -34.76 -18.03 -41.72
C ILE A 261 -35.19 -16.82 -40.88
N THR A 262 -35.52 -17.06 -39.61
CA THR A 262 -35.75 -15.99 -38.64
C THR A 262 -34.69 -16.06 -37.56
N THR A 263 -33.92 -14.99 -37.39
CA THR A 263 -32.82 -14.91 -36.42
C THR A 263 -33.20 -14.05 -35.23
N SER A 264 -32.80 -14.48 -34.02
CA SER A 264 -33.00 -13.72 -32.80
C SER A 264 -32.04 -12.55 -32.69
N MET A 265 -32.43 -11.56 -31.89
CA MET A 265 -31.43 -10.59 -31.39
C MET A 265 -30.38 -11.32 -30.55
N GLY A 266 -29.17 -10.73 -30.49
CA GLY A 266 -28.11 -11.20 -29.60
C GLY A 266 -28.53 -11.09 -28.14
N PHE A 267 -28.38 -12.18 -27.40
CA PHE A 267 -28.56 -12.21 -25.95
C PHE A 267 -27.20 -12.36 -25.30
N TRP A 268 -26.77 -11.35 -24.53
CA TRP A 268 -25.49 -11.35 -23.85
C TRP A 268 -25.57 -12.08 -22.51
N ILE A 269 -24.70 -13.06 -22.30
CA ILE A 269 -24.62 -13.88 -21.10
C ILE A 269 -23.45 -13.44 -20.22
N GLY A 270 -23.73 -12.90 -19.05
CA GLY A 270 -22.70 -12.40 -18.14
C GLY A 270 -23.25 -11.67 -16.92
N ILE A 271 -22.35 -11.05 -16.16
CA ILE A 271 -22.69 -10.17 -15.04
C ILE A 271 -22.37 -8.74 -15.46
N LYS A 272 -23.42 -7.95 -15.67
CA LYS A 272 -23.34 -6.57 -16.12
C LYS A 272 -22.90 -5.67 -14.97
N ILE A 273 -21.93 -4.82 -15.26
CA ILE A 273 -21.53 -3.71 -14.37
C ILE A 273 -22.41 -2.52 -14.72
N LEU A 274 -23.36 -2.19 -13.84
CA LEU A 274 -24.30 -1.09 -14.05
C LEU A 274 -23.65 0.29 -13.83
N THR A 275 -22.55 0.32 -13.09
CA THR A 275 -21.76 1.53 -12.79
C THR A 275 -20.29 1.30 -13.18
N PRO A 276 -19.96 1.33 -14.48
CA PRO A 276 -18.59 1.11 -14.96
C PRO A 276 -17.64 2.24 -14.55
N THR A 277 -18.19 3.43 -14.25
CA THR A 277 -17.45 4.56 -13.71
C THR A 277 -18.08 5.01 -12.40
N VAL A 278 -17.26 5.17 -11.36
CA VAL A 278 -17.67 5.65 -10.03
C VAL A 278 -16.88 6.90 -9.68
N VAL A 279 -17.56 8.02 -9.46
CA VAL A 279 -16.93 9.28 -9.06
C VAL A 279 -17.15 9.48 -7.56
N ILE A 280 -16.09 9.60 -6.78
CA ILE A 280 -16.12 9.76 -5.32
C ILE A 280 -15.18 10.85 -4.86
N LYS A 281 -15.47 11.56 -3.77
CA LYS A 281 -14.45 12.42 -3.14
C LYS A 281 -13.52 11.57 -2.27
N GLN A 282 -12.34 12.09 -1.96
CA GLN A 282 -11.39 11.41 -1.09
C GLN A 282 -12.01 11.14 0.29
N GLY A 283 -12.06 9.87 0.68
CA GLY A 283 -12.66 9.41 1.93
C GLY A 283 -14.18 9.22 1.90
N GLU A 284 -14.86 9.50 0.78
CA GLU A 284 -16.29 9.19 0.59
C GLU A 284 -16.51 7.76 0.08
N ILE A 285 -17.77 7.31 0.15
CA ILE A 285 -18.20 5.97 -0.25
C ILE A 285 -18.73 6.00 -1.68
N GLY A 286 -18.17 5.14 -2.53
CA GLY A 286 -18.68 4.83 -3.85
C GLY A 286 -19.43 3.51 -3.84
N VAL A 287 -20.37 3.34 -4.77
CA VAL A 287 -21.14 2.10 -4.92
C VAL A 287 -21.00 1.60 -6.35
N VAL A 288 -20.41 0.42 -6.51
CA VAL A 288 -20.43 -0.33 -7.75
C VAL A 288 -21.64 -1.26 -7.74
N ARG A 289 -22.48 -1.21 -8.77
CA ARG A 289 -23.68 -2.04 -8.91
C ARG A 289 -23.47 -3.09 -9.99
N LEU A 290 -23.83 -4.33 -9.67
CA LEU A 290 -23.65 -5.52 -10.50
C LEU A 290 -25.00 -6.24 -10.69
N GLN A 291 -25.21 -6.83 -11.85
CA GLN A 291 -26.43 -7.56 -12.16
C GLN A 291 -26.16 -8.73 -13.14
N SER A 292 -26.55 -9.95 -12.77
CA SER A 292 -26.47 -11.10 -13.69
C SER A 292 -27.57 -11.05 -14.75
N THR A 293 -27.26 -11.33 -16.01
CA THR A 293 -28.27 -11.42 -17.09
C THR A 293 -28.91 -12.81 -17.20
N VAL A 294 -28.34 -13.82 -16.55
CA VAL A 294 -28.85 -15.19 -16.54
C VAL A 294 -28.96 -15.75 -15.11
N PRO A 295 -29.90 -16.67 -14.85
CA PRO A 295 -30.02 -17.34 -13.57
C PRO A 295 -28.84 -18.25 -13.27
N PHE A 296 -28.54 -18.41 -11.99
CA PHE A 296 -27.64 -19.44 -11.47
C PHE A 296 -28.27 -20.12 -10.27
N GLY A 297 -27.76 -21.30 -9.93
CA GLY A 297 -28.19 -22.02 -8.73
C GLY A 297 -27.05 -22.83 -8.16
N CYS A 298 -27.31 -23.46 -7.01
CA CYS A 298 -26.30 -24.18 -6.25
C CYS A 298 -26.53 -25.70 -6.23
N VAL A 299 -25.46 -26.47 -6.06
CA VAL A 299 -25.52 -27.93 -5.98
C VAL A 299 -26.28 -28.36 -4.71
N LYS A 300 -27.43 -29.02 -4.85
CA LYS A 300 -28.39 -29.29 -3.74
C LYS A 300 -27.96 -30.37 -2.72
N TYR A 301 -26.69 -30.80 -2.72
CA TYR A 301 -26.14 -31.71 -1.70
C TYR A 301 -25.49 -30.94 -0.54
N GLN A 302 -25.08 -29.69 -0.74
CA GLN A 302 -24.62 -28.82 0.34
C GLN A 302 -25.83 -28.34 1.15
N LYS A 303 -25.78 -28.53 2.47
CA LYS A 303 -26.72 -27.91 3.43
C LYS A 303 -26.41 -26.42 3.60
N ASP A 304 -26.48 -25.66 2.50
CA ASP A 304 -26.32 -24.21 2.56
C ASP A 304 -27.71 -23.54 2.42
N PRO A 305 -28.21 -22.82 3.44
CA PRO A 305 -29.52 -22.18 3.37
C PRO A 305 -29.59 -21.01 2.39
N GLU A 306 -28.46 -20.42 1.97
CA GLU A 306 -28.42 -19.33 0.99
C GLU A 306 -27.53 -19.69 -0.21
N CYS A 307 -28.11 -19.79 -1.42
CA CYS A 307 -27.34 -20.01 -2.64
C CYS A 307 -26.67 -18.71 -3.10
N LEU A 308 -25.34 -18.63 -2.98
CA LEU A 308 -24.55 -17.40 -3.18
C LEU A 308 -23.44 -17.59 -4.22
N LEU A 309 -23.26 -16.59 -5.08
CA LEU A 309 -22.11 -16.45 -6.00
C LEU A 309 -21.20 -15.34 -5.50
N ASP A 310 -19.96 -15.69 -5.14
CA ASP A 310 -18.95 -14.71 -4.73
C ASP A 310 -18.36 -13.97 -5.94
N ILE A 311 -18.23 -12.65 -5.81
CA ILE A 311 -17.51 -11.78 -6.75
C ILE A 311 -16.40 -11.09 -5.98
N GLN A 312 -15.17 -11.31 -6.40
CA GLN A 312 -13.97 -10.88 -5.70
C GLN A 312 -13.24 -9.81 -6.50
N MET A 313 -12.62 -8.85 -5.81
CA MET A 313 -11.77 -7.82 -6.40
C MET A 313 -10.31 -8.30 -6.44
N TYR A 314 -9.66 -8.11 -7.58
CA TYR A 314 -8.25 -8.45 -7.82
C TYR A 314 -7.45 -7.18 -8.12
N ASP A 315 -6.22 -7.11 -7.61
CA ASP A 315 -5.26 -6.04 -7.90
C ASP A 315 -4.47 -6.34 -9.21
N ASN A 316 -3.71 -5.37 -9.71
CA ASN A 316 -2.93 -5.41 -10.96
C ASN A 316 -1.94 -6.58 -11.08
N HIS A 317 -1.63 -7.27 -9.97
CA HIS A 317 -0.77 -8.46 -9.94
C HIS A 317 -1.55 -9.80 -9.88
N ASP A 318 -2.87 -9.79 -10.13
CA ASP A 318 -3.76 -10.94 -9.98
C ASP A 318 -3.71 -11.60 -8.58
N SER A 319 -3.26 -10.84 -7.58
CA SER A 319 -3.23 -11.27 -6.18
C SER A 319 -4.56 -10.91 -5.50
N TYR A 320 -5.15 -11.88 -4.79
CA TYR A 320 -6.32 -11.67 -3.94
C TYR A 320 -5.91 -10.89 -2.67
N ASP A 321 -5.77 -9.56 -2.77
CA ASP A 321 -5.39 -8.69 -1.64
C ASP A 321 -5.94 -7.26 -1.77
N CYS A 322 -7.21 -7.04 -1.42
CA CYS A 322 -7.79 -5.69 -1.33
C CYS A 322 -7.19 -4.81 -0.21
N MET A 323 -6.32 -5.34 0.65
CA MET A 323 -5.63 -4.52 1.63
C MET A 323 -4.43 -3.78 1.03
N LYS A 324 -3.93 -4.21 -0.13
CA LYS A 324 -2.83 -3.52 -0.84
C LYS A 324 -3.28 -2.58 -1.95
N SER A 325 -4.47 -2.78 -2.52
CA SER A 325 -5.01 -1.88 -3.55
C SER A 325 -5.25 -0.46 -3.01
N SER A 326 -5.08 0.57 -3.85
CA SER A 326 -5.38 1.98 -3.52
C SER A 326 -6.86 2.27 -3.27
N VAL A 327 -7.75 1.34 -3.63
CA VAL A 327 -9.18 1.37 -3.31
C VAL A 327 -9.49 0.20 -2.38
N SER A 328 -10.13 0.47 -1.25
CA SER A 328 -10.68 -0.57 -0.36
C SER A 328 -12.13 -0.88 -0.68
N VAL A 329 -12.49 -2.16 -0.59
CA VAL A 329 -13.89 -2.58 -0.45
C VAL A 329 -14.26 -2.50 1.04
N ARG A 330 -15.37 -1.83 1.37
CA ARG A 330 -15.82 -1.69 2.75
C ARG A 330 -16.63 -2.93 3.16
N ASN A 331 -16.48 -3.36 4.43
CA ASN A 331 -17.33 -4.36 5.10
C ASN A 331 -17.43 -5.74 4.39
N SER A 332 -16.34 -6.24 3.80
CA SER A 332 -16.37 -7.49 3.04
C SER A 332 -15.22 -8.42 3.41
N GLU A 333 -15.51 -9.53 4.08
CA GLU A 333 -14.56 -10.64 4.32
C GLU A 333 -14.08 -11.29 3.00
N LEU A 334 -14.91 -11.21 1.96
CA LEU A 334 -14.66 -11.80 0.64
C LEU A 334 -14.00 -10.83 -0.36
N CYS A 335 -13.60 -9.64 0.09
CA CYS A 335 -12.90 -8.70 -0.78
C CYS A 335 -13.71 -8.31 -2.03
N GLY A 336 -15.03 -8.16 -1.89
CA GLY A 336 -15.98 -7.94 -2.99
C GLY A 336 -17.45 -8.02 -2.55
N THR A 337 -18.32 -8.66 -3.33
CA THR A 337 -19.75 -8.82 -3.00
C THR A 337 -20.29 -10.20 -3.39
N ARG A 338 -21.49 -10.54 -2.92
CA ARG A 338 -22.17 -11.80 -3.24
C ARG A 338 -23.46 -11.52 -4.00
N ILE A 339 -23.72 -12.30 -5.06
CA ILE A 339 -25.02 -12.34 -5.72
C ILE A 339 -25.82 -13.51 -5.15
N ARG A 340 -27.11 -13.31 -4.84
CA ARG A 340 -28.03 -14.37 -4.43
C ARG A 340 -28.66 -15.06 -5.62
N GLY A 341 -28.67 -16.40 -5.61
CA GLY A 341 -29.33 -17.21 -6.63
C GLY A 341 -30.84 -17.36 -6.42
N SER A 342 -31.34 -17.12 -5.19
CA SER A 342 -32.76 -17.29 -4.81
C SER A 342 -33.72 -16.25 -5.42
N THR A 343 -33.20 -15.20 -6.04
CA THR A 343 -33.98 -14.06 -6.54
C THR A 343 -34.47 -14.20 -7.97
N PHE A 344 -34.12 -15.29 -8.68
CA PHE A 344 -34.71 -15.63 -9.98
C PHE A 344 -36.10 -16.27 -9.80
N GLN A 345 -37.06 -15.51 -9.25
CA GLN A 345 -38.46 -15.92 -9.27
C GLN A 345 -39.03 -15.67 -10.67
N GLN A 346 -39.28 -16.77 -11.39
CA GLN A 346 -39.98 -16.73 -12.67
C GLN A 346 -41.44 -16.35 -12.39
N SER A 347 -41.85 -15.11 -12.66
CA SER A 347 -43.27 -14.77 -12.62
C SER A 347 -44.01 -15.52 -13.73
N LYS A 348 -45.29 -15.86 -13.51
CA LYS A 348 -46.16 -16.49 -14.52
C LYS A 348 -46.31 -15.63 -15.81
N GLU A 349 -45.86 -14.39 -15.78
CA GLU A 349 -45.94 -13.39 -16.85
C GLU A 349 -44.58 -13.11 -17.51
N GLY A 350 -43.50 -13.78 -17.08
CA GLY A 350 -42.16 -13.60 -17.67
C GLY A 350 -41.43 -12.32 -17.24
N ILE A 351 -41.85 -11.67 -16.16
CA ILE A 351 -41.12 -10.54 -15.56
C ILE A 351 -40.04 -11.10 -14.63
N LEU A 352 -38.78 -10.85 -14.98
CA LEU A 352 -37.59 -11.24 -14.22
C LEU A 352 -37.24 -10.11 -13.24
N PHE A 353 -37.29 -10.39 -11.93
CA PHE A 353 -36.67 -9.52 -10.93
C PHE A 353 -35.19 -9.92 -10.81
N TYR A 354 -34.29 -9.00 -11.14
CA TYR A 354 -32.85 -9.19 -10.93
C TYR A 354 -32.44 -8.42 -9.68
N GLU A 355 -31.93 -9.10 -8.66
CA GLU A 355 -31.37 -8.42 -7.48
C GLU A 355 -30.01 -7.80 -7.86
N GLU A 356 -29.87 -6.48 -7.67
CA GLU A 356 -28.59 -5.79 -7.86
C GLU A 356 -27.67 -6.11 -6.67
N ALA A 357 -26.44 -6.55 -6.96
CA ALA A 357 -25.42 -6.68 -5.95
C ALA A 357 -24.55 -5.43 -5.91
N ASN A 358 -24.28 -4.94 -4.71
CA ASN A 358 -23.52 -3.71 -4.50
C ASN A 358 -22.16 -4.04 -3.92
N ILE A 359 -21.10 -3.45 -4.49
CA ILE A 359 -19.77 -3.36 -3.87
C ILE A 359 -19.63 -1.92 -3.39
N THR A 360 -19.41 -1.74 -2.09
CA THR A 360 -19.09 -0.42 -1.53
C THR A 360 -17.58 -0.24 -1.52
N ILE A 361 -17.11 0.84 -2.14
CA ILE A 361 -15.69 1.15 -2.29
C ILE A 361 -15.34 2.48 -1.64
N THR A 362 -14.11 2.62 -1.15
CA THR A 362 -13.55 3.85 -0.61
C THR A 362 -12.10 4.00 -1.05
N THR A 363 -11.64 5.23 -1.27
CA THR A 363 -10.22 5.50 -1.56
C THR A 363 -9.39 5.35 -0.30
N LYS A 364 -8.22 4.73 -0.42
CA LYS A 364 -7.22 4.74 0.65
C LYS A 364 -6.38 6.00 0.57
N ASP A 365 -6.01 6.56 1.72
CA ASP A 365 -4.81 7.38 1.79
C ASP A 365 -3.62 6.45 1.61
N THR A 366 -3.26 6.19 0.35
CA THR A 366 -2.05 5.43 0.08
C THR A 366 -0.85 6.26 0.45
N GLN A 367 -0.10 5.64 1.34
CA GLN A 367 1.16 6.08 1.89
C GLN A 367 2.29 6.08 0.83
N ASP A 368 2.02 5.52 -0.35
CA ASP A 368 2.92 5.49 -1.50
C ASP A 368 2.65 6.66 -2.45
N VAL A 369 3.72 7.41 -2.64
CA VAL A 369 3.81 8.70 -3.34
C VAL A 369 3.70 8.55 -4.86
N HIS A 370 3.75 7.33 -5.38
CA HIS A 370 3.95 7.06 -6.82
C HIS A 370 2.72 6.53 -7.56
N GLN A 371 1.58 6.28 -6.89
CA GLN A 371 0.36 5.84 -7.57
C GLN A 371 -0.62 6.99 -7.78
N ASP A 372 -1.18 7.03 -8.99
CA ASP A 372 -2.06 8.10 -9.43
C ASP A 372 -3.34 8.17 -8.58
N ARG A 373 -3.55 9.31 -7.91
CA ARG A 373 -4.57 9.47 -6.86
C ARG A 373 -5.98 9.76 -7.37
N SER A 374 -6.17 10.06 -8.66
CA SER A 374 -7.47 10.43 -9.23
C SER A 374 -8.16 9.36 -10.04
N LEU A 375 -7.45 8.33 -10.50
CA LEU A 375 -8.02 7.32 -11.38
C LEU A 375 -7.52 5.93 -10.99
N PHE A 376 -8.45 5.07 -10.58
CA PHE A 376 -8.15 3.67 -10.27
C PHE A 376 -8.95 2.73 -11.15
N HIS A 377 -8.33 1.64 -11.59
CA HIS A 377 -9.00 0.55 -12.29
C HIS A 377 -9.17 -0.63 -11.34
N LEU A 378 -10.40 -1.10 -11.16
CA LEU A 378 -10.71 -2.27 -10.36
C LEU A 378 -11.12 -3.41 -11.28
N ARG A 379 -10.50 -4.56 -11.09
CA ARG A 379 -10.88 -5.79 -11.79
C ARG A 379 -11.64 -6.70 -10.85
N LEU A 380 -12.74 -7.27 -11.34
CA LEU A 380 -13.55 -8.23 -10.59
C LEU A 380 -13.48 -9.62 -11.24
N LYS A 381 -13.61 -10.67 -10.43
CA LYS A 381 -13.56 -12.06 -10.88
C LYS A 381 -14.47 -12.96 -10.04
N THR A 382 -15.06 -13.98 -10.65
CA THR A 382 -15.71 -15.09 -9.94
C THR A 382 -14.69 -16.20 -9.61
N PRO A 383 -14.66 -16.74 -8.38
CA PRO A 383 -13.67 -17.73 -7.98
C PRO A 383 -13.88 -19.10 -8.64
N THR A 384 -12.82 -19.90 -8.67
CA THR A 384 -12.85 -21.31 -9.09
C THR A 384 -13.42 -22.21 -7.99
N GLY A 385 -14.26 -23.18 -8.35
CA GLY A 385 -14.77 -24.19 -7.42
C GLY A 385 -15.97 -23.74 -6.58
N SER A 386 -16.61 -22.61 -6.94
CA SER A 386 -17.88 -22.20 -6.33
C SER A 386 -18.96 -23.26 -6.57
N PRO A 387 -19.87 -23.50 -5.62
CA PRO A 387 -20.88 -24.55 -5.73
C PRO A 387 -22.06 -24.17 -6.65
N VAL A 388 -21.79 -23.40 -7.70
CA VAL A 388 -22.76 -22.91 -8.70
C VAL A 388 -22.61 -23.67 -10.02
N ASN A 389 -23.50 -23.41 -10.99
CA ASN A 389 -23.35 -23.96 -12.35
C ASN A 389 -22.05 -23.48 -13.02
N ASP A 390 -21.46 -24.31 -13.89
CA ASP A 390 -20.03 -24.21 -14.23
C ASP A 390 -19.70 -22.93 -15.00
N ILE A 391 -20.63 -22.46 -15.83
CA ILE A 391 -20.45 -21.25 -16.63
C ILE A 391 -20.23 -20.00 -15.76
N MET A 392 -20.65 -20.00 -14.49
CA MET A 392 -20.49 -18.88 -13.57
C MET A 392 -19.10 -18.81 -12.91
N GLN A 393 -18.28 -19.86 -13.01
CA GLN A 393 -17.00 -19.97 -12.31
C GLN A 393 -15.82 -19.46 -13.16
N ASP A 394 -14.79 -18.89 -12.51
CA ASP A 394 -13.54 -18.47 -13.17
C ASP A 394 -13.72 -17.48 -14.34
N ASN A 395 -14.54 -16.45 -14.14
CA ASN A 395 -14.78 -15.41 -15.13
C ASN A 395 -14.27 -14.06 -14.63
N TYR A 396 -13.45 -13.39 -15.44
CA TYR A 396 -13.15 -11.98 -15.26
C TYR A 396 -14.34 -11.13 -15.72
N LEU A 397 -14.60 -10.07 -14.99
CA LEU A 397 -15.62 -9.08 -15.29
C LEU A 397 -14.94 -7.83 -15.86
N GLY A 398 -15.74 -6.93 -16.47
CA GLY A 398 -15.23 -5.67 -17.00
C GLY A 398 -14.51 -4.82 -15.94
N ASP A 399 -13.56 -3.99 -16.39
CA ASP A 399 -12.84 -3.08 -15.51
C ASP A 399 -13.75 -1.92 -15.05
N ILE A 400 -13.68 -1.58 -13.77
CA ILE A 400 -14.39 -0.44 -13.18
C ILE A 400 -13.42 0.71 -13.02
N THR A 401 -13.81 1.89 -13.46
CA THR A 401 -13.03 3.11 -13.34
C THR A 401 -13.51 3.91 -12.12
N VAL A 402 -12.64 4.13 -11.15
CA VAL A 402 -12.92 4.96 -9.97
C VAL A 402 -12.22 6.29 -10.14
N GLN A 403 -13.00 7.37 -10.21
CA GLN A 403 -12.52 8.74 -10.32
C GLN A 403 -12.62 9.45 -8.98
N VAL A 404 -11.52 10.02 -8.50
CA VAL A 404 -11.53 10.84 -7.29
C VAL A 404 -11.78 12.30 -7.67
N LYS A 405 -12.93 12.84 -7.26
CA LYS A 405 -13.27 14.25 -7.49
C LYS A 405 -12.42 15.12 -6.56
N GLU A 406 -11.44 15.81 -7.13
CA GLU A 406 -10.59 16.74 -6.39
C GLU A 406 -11.34 18.06 -6.12
N GLU A 407 -11.41 18.46 -4.85
CA GLU A 407 -11.77 19.84 -4.48
C GLU A 407 -10.49 20.67 -4.40
N LYS A 408 -10.25 21.51 -5.42
CA LYS A 408 -9.06 22.38 -5.50
C LYS A 408 -8.91 23.38 -4.36
N ALA A 409 -9.98 23.62 -3.57
CA ALA A 409 -10.01 24.65 -2.54
C ALA A 409 -8.99 24.44 -1.40
N TRP A 410 -8.61 23.18 -1.11
CA TRP A 410 -7.71 22.85 0.01
C TRP A 410 -6.36 22.24 -0.43
N ILE A 411 -6.21 21.84 -1.71
CA ILE A 411 -5.11 21.00 -2.18
C ILE A 411 -3.72 21.67 -2.10
N TYR A 412 -3.68 23.00 -2.22
CA TYR A 412 -2.45 23.82 -2.09
C TYR A 412 -2.39 24.60 -0.78
N LYS A 413 -3.32 24.37 0.15
CA LYS A 413 -3.33 25.04 1.45
C LYS A 413 -2.29 24.38 2.34
N ASN A 414 -1.43 25.17 2.96
CA ASN A 414 -0.38 24.68 3.86
C ASN A 414 -0.14 25.75 4.91
N CYS A 415 -0.09 25.34 6.18
CA CYS A 415 0.36 26.19 7.27
C CYS A 415 1.81 25.84 7.59
N TYR A 416 2.63 26.84 7.95
CA TYR A 416 3.98 26.54 8.43
C TYR A 416 4.51 27.58 9.41
N ALA A 417 5.52 27.16 10.17
CA ALA A 417 6.43 27.97 10.97
C ALA A 417 7.86 27.56 10.61
N ARG A 418 8.57 28.39 9.84
CA ARG A 418 9.91 28.05 9.30
C ARG A 418 10.94 29.10 9.66
N VAL A 419 12.15 28.66 9.92
CA VAL A 419 13.30 29.51 10.25
C VAL A 419 13.05 30.37 11.50
N ASP A 420 12.74 31.65 11.35
CA ASP A 420 12.89 32.66 12.40
C ASP A 420 11.62 33.21 13.11
N PRO A 421 10.54 32.44 13.36
CA PRO A 421 9.74 31.70 12.42
C PRO A 421 8.86 32.63 11.57
N HIS A 422 9.05 32.57 10.26
CA HIS A 422 8.07 33.03 9.28
C HIS A 422 6.86 32.11 9.31
N MET A 423 5.68 32.70 9.53
CA MET A 423 4.41 31.99 9.66
C MET A 423 3.58 32.15 8.39
N MET A 424 2.91 31.07 8.01
CA MET A 424 1.88 31.08 6.98
C MET A 424 0.65 30.37 7.52
N THR A 425 -0.52 31.02 7.46
CA THR A 425 -1.80 30.39 7.79
C THR A 425 -2.25 29.47 6.66
N PHE A 426 -3.24 28.61 6.92
CA PHE A 426 -3.82 27.79 5.86
C PHE A 426 -4.37 28.63 4.70
N ASP A 427 -4.99 29.78 5.00
CA ASP A 427 -5.54 30.67 3.98
C ASP A 427 -4.53 31.60 3.31
N GLN A 428 -3.23 31.32 3.51
CA GLN A 428 -2.09 31.98 2.88
C GLN A 428 -1.87 33.42 3.36
N LYS A 429 -2.19 33.70 4.64
CA LYS A 429 -1.79 34.94 5.30
C LYS A 429 -0.40 34.77 5.90
N SER A 430 0.55 35.55 5.39
CA SER A 430 1.93 35.58 5.88
C SER A 430 2.06 36.55 7.07
N TYR A 431 2.81 36.16 8.10
CA TYR A 431 3.16 37.01 9.23
C TYR A 431 4.35 36.43 10.02
N ASP A 432 4.96 37.20 10.92
CA ASP A 432 6.05 36.68 11.77
C ASP A 432 5.57 36.47 13.21
N ASN A 433 6.06 35.43 13.88
CA ASN A 433 5.84 35.23 15.31
C ASN A 433 7.15 35.31 16.10
N GLN A 434 7.53 36.54 16.46
CA GLN A 434 8.72 36.83 17.26
C GLN A 434 8.49 36.72 18.79
N ASN A 435 7.40 36.10 19.23
CA ASN A 435 7.06 35.99 20.65
C ASN A 435 7.70 34.74 21.28
N LEU A 436 8.22 34.87 22.50
CA LEU A 436 8.75 33.74 23.28
C LEU A 436 7.62 33.03 24.02
N GLY A 437 7.54 31.70 23.85
CA GLY A 437 6.56 30.89 24.54
C GLY A 437 6.30 29.55 23.89
N GLU A 438 5.29 28.88 24.40
CA GLU A 438 4.67 27.72 23.77
C GLU A 438 3.31 28.17 23.23
N PHE A 439 2.93 27.73 22.04
CA PHE A 439 1.75 28.21 21.32
C PHE A 439 1.01 27.06 20.66
N VAL A 440 -0.32 27.17 20.57
CA VAL A 440 -1.14 26.24 19.76
C VAL A 440 -0.97 26.62 18.30
N LEU A 441 -0.26 25.79 17.54
CA LEU A 441 -0.05 26.01 16.11
C LEU A 441 -1.32 25.62 15.32
N TYR A 442 -1.87 24.45 15.61
CA TYR A 442 -3.09 23.93 15.00
C TYR A 442 -3.94 23.22 16.07
N GLN A 443 -5.24 23.42 16.02
CA GLN A 443 -6.23 22.68 16.80
C GLN A 443 -7.47 22.42 15.95
N HIS A 444 -7.96 21.18 15.97
CA HIS A 444 -9.23 20.84 15.36
C HIS A 444 -10.39 21.15 16.31
N THR A 445 -11.47 21.75 15.82
CA THR A 445 -12.60 22.21 16.66
C THR A 445 -13.50 21.07 17.15
N GLU A 446 -13.69 20.03 16.35
CA GLU A 446 -14.54 18.87 16.71
C GLU A 446 -13.79 17.66 17.31
N TYR A 447 -12.56 17.42 16.89
CA TYR A 447 -11.77 16.24 17.29
C TYR A 447 -10.53 16.65 18.08
N LYS A 448 -10.05 15.77 18.97
CA LYS A 448 -8.83 16.01 19.78
C LYS A 448 -7.56 15.78 18.94
N GLN A 449 -7.36 16.60 17.91
CA GLN A 449 -6.08 16.75 17.21
C GLN A 449 -5.50 18.14 17.49
N GLU A 450 -4.25 18.19 17.90
CA GLU A 450 -3.59 19.44 18.24
C GLU A 450 -2.09 19.36 17.96
N VAL A 451 -1.52 20.46 17.46
CA VAL A 451 -0.08 20.66 17.29
C VAL A 451 0.31 21.90 18.07
N GLN A 452 1.24 21.76 19.01
CA GLN A 452 1.82 22.88 19.74
C GLN A 452 3.27 23.07 19.32
N MET A 453 3.73 24.32 19.32
CA MET A 453 5.13 24.67 19.06
C MET A 453 5.70 25.49 20.21
N LYS A 454 7.01 25.38 20.44
CA LYS A 454 7.74 26.23 21.40
C LYS A 454 8.85 26.99 20.72
N THR A 455 8.93 28.29 21.00
CA THR A 455 9.98 29.17 20.50
C THR A 455 11.07 29.40 21.55
N PHE A 456 12.29 29.61 21.09
CA PHE A 456 13.44 30.01 21.90
C PHE A 456 14.23 31.13 21.22
N PRO A 457 15.06 31.88 21.96
CA PRO A 457 15.96 32.86 21.36
C PRO A 457 16.98 32.19 20.44
N CYS A 458 17.14 32.69 19.21
CA CYS A 458 18.21 32.32 18.29
C CYS A 458 18.99 33.58 17.86
N LYS A 459 20.01 33.45 17.00
CA LYS A 459 20.89 34.57 16.67
C LYS A 459 20.13 35.60 15.81
N GLY A 460 19.79 36.74 16.41
CA GLY A 460 19.10 37.84 15.72
C GLY A 460 17.57 37.73 15.69
N ALA A 461 17.01 36.57 16.03
CA ALA A 461 15.58 36.28 15.94
C ALA A 461 15.12 35.26 17.01
N LYS A 462 13.92 34.71 16.86
CA LYS A 462 13.38 33.62 17.70
C LYS A 462 13.15 32.45 16.77
N CYS A 463 13.33 31.23 17.24
CA CYS A 463 13.22 30.06 16.37
C CYS A 463 12.33 29.02 17.04
N ALA A 464 11.62 28.20 16.28
CA ALA A 464 10.96 27.04 16.87
C ALA A 464 12.01 25.99 17.30
N CYS A 465 11.85 25.40 18.48
CA CYS A 465 12.74 24.35 19.00
C CYS A 465 12.03 23.14 19.58
N ALA A 466 10.72 23.19 19.73
CA ALA A 466 9.97 21.99 20.07
C ALA A 466 8.63 21.99 19.38
N VAL A 467 8.15 20.78 19.09
CA VAL A 467 6.82 20.51 18.57
C VAL A 467 6.23 19.32 19.32
N SER A 468 4.97 19.42 19.69
CA SER A 468 4.18 18.33 20.26
C SER A 468 2.95 18.12 19.38
N ILE A 469 2.72 16.88 18.96
CA ILE A 469 1.67 16.48 18.03
C ILE A 469 0.81 15.45 18.74
N ARG A 470 -0.47 15.77 18.92
CA ARG A 470 -1.42 14.94 19.63
C ARG A 470 -2.58 14.53 18.75
N ALA A 471 -2.93 13.25 18.80
CA ALA A 471 -4.18 12.72 18.28
C ALA A 471 -4.80 11.79 19.34
N GLY A 472 -5.84 12.25 20.03
CA GLY A 472 -6.49 11.48 21.10
C GLY A 472 -5.55 11.14 22.25
N GLY A 473 -5.34 9.84 22.47
CA GLY A 473 -4.45 9.27 23.49
C GLY A 473 -3.03 8.96 23.01
N GLU A 474 -2.62 9.55 21.88
CA GLU A 474 -1.26 9.43 21.35
C GLU A 474 -0.60 10.80 21.22
N LEU A 475 0.67 10.87 21.62
CA LEU A 475 1.47 12.09 21.70
C LEU A 475 2.88 11.84 21.16
N PHE A 476 3.30 12.65 20.18
CA PHE A 476 4.65 12.65 19.63
C PHE A 476 5.33 13.99 19.90
N ILE A 477 6.56 13.97 20.40
CA ILE A 477 7.29 15.17 20.81
C ILE A 477 8.68 15.15 20.18
N ILE A 478 9.06 16.26 19.57
CA ILE A 478 10.45 16.59 19.25
C ILE A 478 10.79 17.84 20.07
N ASN A 479 11.77 17.74 20.96
CA ASN A 479 12.22 18.85 21.80
C ASN A 479 13.74 18.99 21.67
N VAL A 480 14.17 19.99 20.90
CA VAL A 480 15.56 20.39 20.75
C VAL A 480 15.85 21.71 21.48
N CYS A 481 14.91 22.20 22.29
CA CYS A 481 15.12 23.37 23.14
C CYS A 481 16.15 23.07 24.23
N THR A 482 16.18 21.85 24.75
CA THR A 482 17.04 21.38 25.84
C THR A 482 18.30 20.69 25.34
N GLU A 483 19.30 20.53 26.22
CA GLU A 483 20.46 19.65 26.04
C GLU A 483 20.47 18.57 27.14
N PRO A 484 20.23 17.29 26.82
CA PRO A 484 20.14 16.75 25.47
C PRO A 484 18.81 17.07 24.75
N SER A 485 18.89 17.07 23.42
CA SER A 485 17.72 17.02 22.54
C SER A 485 17.00 15.68 22.71
N LEU A 486 15.68 15.69 22.62
CA LEU A 486 14.84 14.52 22.85
C LEU A 486 13.79 14.35 21.76
N ILE A 487 13.58 13.10 21.33
CA ILE A 487 12.43 12.69 20.54
C ILE A 487 11.69 11.62 21.32
N ASN A 488 10.42 11.86 21.64
CA ASN A 488 9.60 10.98 22.46
C ASN A 488 8.29 10.62 21.77
N HIS A 489 7.82 9.40 22.00
CA HIS A 489 6.56 8.88 21.47
C HIS A 489 5.81 8.16 22.59
N ALA A 490 4.73 8.76 23.08
CA ALA A 490 3.86 8.21 24.12
C ALA A 490 2.49 7.85 23.55
N HIS A 491 1.93 6.71 23.94
CA HIS A 491 0.62 6.25 23.49
C HIS A 491 -0.08 5.38 24.54
N CYS A 492 -1.42 5.40 24.57
CA CYS A 492 -2.22 4.40 25.28
C CYS A 492 -3.17 3.67 24.34
N GLY A 493 -3.09 2.34 24.35
CA GLY A 493 -3.85 1.49 23.45
C GLY A 493 -3.21 1.41 22.06
N GLU A 494 -4.00 1.63 21.01
CA GLU A 494 -3.56 1.55 19.62
C GLU A 494 -2.86 2.83 19.12
N LYS A 495 -2.00 2.66 18.12
CA LYS A 495 -1.32 3.78 17.44
C LYS A 495 -2.25 4.37 16.37
N LEU A 496 -2.67 5.61 16.60
CA LEU A 496 -3.54 6.40 15.73
C LEU A 496 -2.74 7.17 14.67
N MET A 497 -1.56 7.69 15.01
CA MET A 497 -0.66 8.41 14.11
C MET A 497 0.29 7.45 13.40
N ASN A 498 0.56 7.73 12.12
CA ASN A 498 1.64 7.09 11.39
C ASN A 498 2.86 8.02 11.31
N ILE A 499 3.90 7.71 12.08
CA ILE A 499 5.12 8.50 12.19
C ILE A 499 6.20 7.85 11.31
N ARG A 500 6.68 8.60 10.31
CA ARG A 500 7.71 8.19 9.36
C ARG A 500 8.95 9.06 9.53
N ARG A 501 10.11 8.45 9.76
CA ARG A 501 11.40 9.13 9.68
C ARG A 501 11.89 9.01 8.23
N ILE A 502 11.95 10.14 7.51
CA ILE A 502 12.36 10.17 6.11
C ILE A 502 13.88 9.99 6.01
N TYR A 503 14.61 10.80 6.75
CA TYR A 503 16.04 10.65 7.02
C TYR A 503 16.32 11.13 8.46
N ALA A 504 17.57 11.14 8.91
CA ALA A 504 17.94 11.46 10.29
C ALA A 504 17.15 12.66 10.85
N TYR A 505 17.16 13.80 10.16
CA TYR A 505 16.62 15.06 10.67
C TYR A 505 15.24 15.48 10.07
N LYS A 506 14.51 14.56 9.42
CA LYS A 506 13.18 14.87 8.85
C LYS A 506 12.14 13.81 9.18
N TYR A 507 11.01 14.28 9.69
CA TYR A 507 9.88 13.45 10.13
C TYR A 507 8.60 13.85 9.40
N GLU A 508 7.82 12.87 9.00
CA GLU A 508 6.48 13.02 8.41
C GLU A 508 5.48 12.25 9.29
N ILE A 509 4.49 12.96 9.83
CA ILE A 509 3.51 12.44 10.78
C ILE A 509 2.13 12.58 10.14
N HIS A 510 1.48 11.45 9.86
CA HIS A 510 0.09 11.45 9.39
C HIS A 510 -0.86 11.23 10.55
N MET A 511 -1.75 12.21 10.76
CA MET A 511 -2.77 12.17 11.80
C MET A 511 -4.03 11.42 11.33
N PRO A 512 -4.87 10.92 12.25
CA PRO A 512 -6.03 10.09 11.93
C PRO A 512 -7.04 10.71 10.96
N LEU A 513 -7.19 12.03 10.93
CA LEU A 513 -8.11 12.69 10.01
C LEU A 513 -7.54 12.89 8.60
N GLY A 514 -6.26 12.56 8.38
CA GLY A 514 -5.54 12.78 7.11
C GLY A 514 -4.65 14.02 7.13
N THR A 515 -4.74 14.86 8.16
CA THR A 515 -3.83 16.00 8.41
C THR A 515 -2.40 15.48 8.50
N MET A 516 -1.46 16.16 7.86
CA MET A 516 -0.05 15.73 7.81
C MET A 516 0.84 16.82 8.38
N VAL A 517 1.73 16.44 9.28
CA VAL A 517 2.74 17.33 9.89
C VAL A 517 4.12 16.87 9.46
N VAL A 518 4.90 17.78 8.88
CA VAL A 518 6.31 17.55 8.52
C VAL A 518 7.17 18.41 9.43
N VAL A 519 8.19 17.79 10.04
CA VAL A 519 9.13 18.46 10.92
C VAL A 519 10.55 18.25 10.39
N VAL A 520 11.26 19.34 10.10
CA VAL A 520 12.68 19.32 9.72
C VAL A 520 13.50 19.90 10.87
N ILE A 521 14.56 19.21 11.26
CA ILE A 521 15.45 19.60 12.37
C ILE A 521 16.72 20.21 11.77
N ASN A 522 16.84 21.54 11.86
CA ASN A 522 17.94 22.29 11.27
C ASN A 522 19.07 22.50 12.28
N GLN A 523 20.32 22.35 11.82
CA GLN A 523 21.51 22.64 12.63
C GLN A 523 22.07 24.03 12.29
N TRP A 524 22.02 24.94 13.25
CA TRP A 524 22.66 26.26 13.14
C TRP A 524 24.18 26.16 13.37
N PRO A 525 25.00 27.01 12.73
CA PRO A 525 26.46 26.97 12.84
C PRO A 525 26.99 27.19 14.27
N THR A 526 26.17 27.65 15.20
CA THR A 526 26.52 27.85 16.63
C THR A 526 26.19 26.64 17.53
N LEU A 527 26.00 25.44 16.95
CA LEU A 527 25.57 24.20 17.64
C LEU A 527 24.14 24.26 18.22
N LEU A 528 23.31 25.15 17.70
CA LEU A 528 21.89 25.23 18.07
C LEU A 528 21.05 24.44 17.07
N TRP A 529 20.00 23.80 17.56
CA TRP A 529 19.03 23.10 16.74
C TRP A 529 17.72 23.91 16.70
N SER A 530 17.11 24.02 15.54
CA SER A 530 15.77 24.58 15.36
C SER A 530 14.87 23.63 14.56
N LEU A 531 13.59 23.95 14.51
CA LEU A 531 12.58 23.17 13.78
C LEU A 531 11.93 24.03 12.71
N ASP A 532 11.74 23.47 11.52
CA ASP A 532 10.72 23.91 10.58
C ASP A 532 9.52 22.97 10.73
N ILE A 533 8.33 23.54 10.87
CA ILE A 533 7.08 22.80 11.09
C ILE A 533 6.12 23.17 9.97
N ASP A 534 5.74 22.17 9.17
CA ASP A 534 4.80 22.28 8.07
C ASP A 534 3.56 21.44 8.39
N ILE A 535 2.36 22.02 8.27
CA ILE A 535 1.08 21.33 8.48
C ILE A 535 0.28 21.45 7.20
N THR A 536 0.02 20.30 6.56
CA THR A 536 -0.94 20.25 5.45
C THR A 536 -2.29 19.72 5.93
N PRO A 537 -3.40 20.44 5.67
CA PRO A 537 -4.71 20.01 6.10
C PRO A 537 -5.27 18.88 5.23
N SER A 538 -6.30 18.23 5.76
CA SER A 538 -7.19 17.31 5.05
C SER A 538 -8.52 17.98 4.73
N VAL A 539 -9.35 17.34 3.90
CA VAL A 539 -10.75 17.77 3.67
C VAL A 539 -11.52 17.91 4.99
N LYS A 540 -11.22 17.09 5.99
CA LYS A 540 -11.92 17.09 7.29
C LYS A 540 -11.57 18.31 8.15
N ASP A 541 -10.50 19.02 7.83
CA ASP A 541 -10.05 20.22 8.53
C ASP A 541 -10.78 21.48 8.03
N VAL A 542 -11.39 21.46 6.84
CA VAL A 542 -12.00 22.65 6.21
C VAL A 542 -13.08 23.26 7.09
N GLY A 543 -12.91 24.53 7.46
CA GLY A 543 -13.79 25.29 8.36
C GLY A 543 -13.76 24.82 9.82
N LYS A 544 -12.82 23.94 10.19
CA LYS A 544 -12.74 23.28 11.50
C LYS A 544 -11.37 23.42 12.16
N THR A 545 -10.56 24.37 11.72
CA THR A 545 -9.25 24.67 12.29
C THR A 545 -9.26 25.94 13.14
N LEU A 546 -8.41 25.95 14.16
CA LEU A 546 -8.05 27.10 14.99
C LEU A 546 -6.55 27.02 15.33
N GLY A 547 -6.02 28.08 15.95
CA GLY A 547 -4.62 28.20 16.32
C GLY A 547 -3.90 29.23 15.45
N LEU A 548 -2.58 29.26 15.54
CA LEU A 548 -1.74 30.14 14.71
C LEU A 548 -1.87 29.86 13.20
N CYS A 549 -2.32 28.66 12.81
CA CYS A 549 -2.61 28.32 11.42
C CYS A 549 -3.90 28.91 10.83
N GLY A 550 -4.72 29.61 11.62
CA GLY A 550 -5.96 30.23 11.14
C GLY A 550 -7.16 29.28 11.07
N THR A 551 -8.16 29.63 10.25
CA THR A 551 -9.51 29.01 10.25
C THR A 551 -9.79 28.05 9.09
N LEU A 552 -8.94 28.05 8.04
CA LEU A 552 -9.08 27.26 6.81
C LEU A 552 -10.51 27.35 6.22
N ASN A 553 -10.89 28.56 5.82
CA ASN A 553 -12.19 28.84 5.22
C ASN A 553 -12.09 29.70 3.93
N ASN A 554 -10.88 29.86 3.39
CA ASN A 554 -10.53 30.75 2.28
C ASN A 554 -10.67 32.25 2.58
N ASN A 555 -10.66 32.66 3.85
CA ASN A 555 -10.79 34.07 4.26
C ASN A 555 -9.64 34.53 5.16
N GLN A 556 -8.60 35.12 4.55
CA GLN A 556 -7.45 35.68 5.27
C GLN A 556 -7.80 36.80 6.29
N THR A 557 -8.97 37.44 6.15
CA THR A 557 -9.35 38.53 7.06
C THR A 557 -9.70 38.03 8.46
N ASP A 558 -10.09 36.76 8.60
CA ASP A 558 -10.45 36.15 9.88
C ASP A 558 -9.41 35.17 10.43
N ASP A 559 -8.31 34.93 9.72
CA ASP A 559 -7.24 34.02 10.15
C ASP A 559 -6.64 34.36 11.53
N PHE A 560 -6.68 35.65 11.91
CA PHE A 560 -6.24 36.10 13.23
C PHE A 560 -7.32 35.93 14.30
N THR A 561 -8.08 34.84 14.23
CA THR A 561 -9.11 34.47 15.20
C THR A 561 -8.47 33.92 16.48
N THR A 562 -8.79 34.53 17.61
CA THR A 562 -8.32 34.13 18.95
C THR A 562 -9.10 32.93 19.50
N PRO A 563 -8.66 32.30 20.61
CA PRO A 563 -9.43 31.24 21.27
C PRO A 563 -10.84 31.65 21.68
N SER A 564 -11.05 32.95 21.96
CA SER A 564 -12.35 33.54 22.30
C SER A 564 -13.20 33.87 21.07
N LYS A 565 -12.78 33.45 19.87
CA LYS A 565 -13.45 33.68 18.57
C LYS A 565 -13.58 35.15 18.20
N THR A 566 -12.62 35.97 18.60
CA THR A 566 -12.51 37.38 18.18
C THR A 566 -11.35 37.54 17.20
N VAL A 567 -11.47 38.45 16.23
CA VAL A 567 -10.42 38.68 15.23
C VAL A 567 -9.50 39.80 15.68
N LYS A 568 -8.18 39.59 15.60
CA LYS A 568 -7.15 40.60 15.84
C LYS A 568 -6.56 41.12 14.54
N GLN A 569 -6.05 42.35 14.57
CA GLN A 569 -5.33 42.95 13.43
C GLN A 569 -3.81 42.82 13.59
N ASP A 570 -3.32 43.01 14.81
CA ASP A 570 -1.90 42.89 15.15
C ASP A 570 -1.48 41.42 15.31
N ASN A 571 -0.35 41.05 14.70
CA ASN A 571 0.18 39.69 14.71
C ASN A 571 0.70 39.27 16.10
N ASN A 572 1.22 40.21 16.91
CA ASN A 572 1.72 39.91 18.24
C ASN A 572 0.57 39.71 19.22
N GLU A 573 -0.48 40.52 19.18
CA GLU A 573 -1.71 40.29 19.94
C GLU A 573 -2.34 38.95 19.59
N PHE A 574 -2.45 38.65 18.29
CA PHE A 574 -2.93 37.36 17.80
C PHE A 574 -2.08 36.20 18.33
N SER A 575 -0.75 36.27 18.14
CA SER A 575 0.17 35.19 18.54
C SER A 575 0.14 34.95 20.05
N ASN A 576 0.16 36.03 20.84
CA ASN A 576 0.10 35.92 22.30
C ASN A 576 -1.25 35.40 22.82
N SER A 577 -2.35 35.60 22.07
CA SER A 577 -3.66 35.03 22.46
C SER A 577 -3.68 33.50 22.41
N TRP A 578 -2.81 32.88 21.61
CA TRP A 578 -2.65 31.43 21.47
C TRP A 578 -1.52 30.86 22.32
N LYS A 579 -0.96 31.66 23.23
CA LYS A 579 0.09 31.23 24.15
C LYS A 579 -0.47 30.23 25.15
N ILE A 580 0.30 29.17 25.40
CA ILE A 580 -0.08 28.03 26.23
C ILE A 580 0.41 28.24 27.66
N ASP A 581 -0.50 28.07 28.61
CA ASP A 581 -0.17 27.94 30.02
C ASP A 581 0.53 26.61 30.30
N ARG A 582 1.42 26.59 31.29
CA ARG A 582 2.17 25.39 31.69
C ARG A 582 1.29 24.17 31.95
N SER A 583 0.08 24.34 32.48
CA SER A 583 -0.88 23.24 32.74
C SER A 583 -1.46 22.58 31.49
N LYS A 584 -1.33 23.22 30.31
CA LYS A 584 -1.83 22.72 29.02
C LYS A 584 -0.70 22.33 28.06
N SER A 585 0.54 22.62 28.42
CA SER A 585 1.75 22.27 27.65
C SER A 585 1.92 20.76 27.59
N PHE A 586 2.00 20.19 26.39
CA PHE A 586 2.39 18.79 26.22
C PHE A 586 3.90 18.57 26.37
N LEU A 587 4.69 19.65 26.32
CA LEU A 587 6.11 19.59 26.64
C LEU A 587 6.36 19.49 28.14
N ASP A 588 5.40 19.88 28.99
CA ASP A 588 5.48 19.64 30.43
C ASP A 588 5.26 18.15 30.74
N PRO A 589 6.26 17.47 31.31
CA PRO A 589 6.14 16.08 31.68
C PRO A 589 4.93 15.73 32.57
N SER A 590 4.42 16.66 33.39
CA SER A 590 3.24 16.42 34.24
C SER A 590 1.96 16.17 33.43
N ASN A 591 1.90 16.71 32.21
CA ASN A 591 0.72 16.67 31.34
C ASN A 591 0.84 15.58 30.24
N GLN A 592 1.99 14.91 30.18
CA GLN A 592 2.26 13.80 29.26
C GLN A 592 1.64 12.48 29.75
N LYS A 593 1.03 12.48 30.94
CA LYS A 593 0.35 11.30 31.50
C LYS A 593 -0.97 11.03 30.78
N PRO A 594 -1.16 9.81 30.27
CA PRO A 594 -2.37 9.47 29.55
C PRO A 594 -3.65 9.46 30.38
N ASP A 595 -3.55 9.19 31.68
CA ASP A 595 -4.68 9.20 32.62
C ASP A 595 -5.33 10.59 32.78
N ASN A 596 -4.64 11.66 32.36
CA ASN A 596 -5.18 13.02 32.34
C ASN A 596 -5.96 13.34 31.05
N TRP A 597 -6.07 12.38 30.13
CA TRP A 597 -6.68 12.58 28.82
C TRP A 597 -8.12 12.05 28.84
N ASP A 598 -9.05 12.93 28.47
CA ASP A 598 -10.49 12.63 28.44
C ASP A 598 -10.79 11.38 27.60
N GLU A 599 -11.14 10.28 28.30
CA GLU A 599 -11.39 8.95 27.74
C GLU A 599 -12.67 8.91 26.85
N GLN A 600 -13.48 9.97 26.84
CA GLN A 600 -14.78 9.99 26.17
C GLN A 600 -14.75 10.35 24.67
N LEU A 601 -13.59 10.72 24.12
CA LEU A 601 -13.45 11.14 22.71
C LEU A 601 -12.76 10.08 21.84
N PHE A 602 -13.57 9.24 21.20
CA PHE A 602 -13.12 8.31 20.17
C PHE A 602 -12.78 9.06 18.88
N LEU A 603 -11.48 9.23 18.56
CA LEU A 603 -11.10 9.72 17.22
C LEU A 603 -11.43 8.69 16.14
N CYS A 604 -11.14 7.41 16.40
CA CYS A 604 -11.42 6.30 15.49
C CYS A 604 -12.32 5.27 16.17
N VAL A 605 -13.34 4.80 15.46
CA VAL A 605 -14.21 3.70 15.91
C VAL A 605 -14.16 2.60 14.84
N CYS A 606 -13.55 1.45 15.15
CA CYS A 606 -13.71 0.26 14.32
C CYS A 606 -15.14 -0.28 14.55
N PRO A 607 -15.97 -0.50 13.51
CA PRO A 607 -17.31 -1.06 13.67
C PRO A 607 -17.25 -2.42 14.36
N ALA A 608 -18.06 -2.63 15.40
CA ALA A 608 -18.11 -3.86 16.20
C ALA A 608 -18.53 -5.12 15.41
N ALA A 609 -18.92 -5.00 14.14
CA ALA A 609 -19.51 -6.08 13.35
C ALA A 609 -18.51 -7.12 12.79
N ILE A 610 -17.26 -7.15 13.25
CA ILE A 610 -16.28 -8.19 12.86
C ILE A 610 -16.33 -9.42 13.80
N GLN A 611 -17.15 -9.41 14.87
CA GLN A 611 -17.09 -10.46 15.91
C GLN A 611 -18.20 -11.52 15.92
N SER A 612 -19.29 -11.39 15.16
CA SER A 612 -20.26 -12.50 15.07
C SER A 612 -21.21 -12.26 13.91
N GLY A 613 -21.44 -13.26 13.07
CA GLY A 613 -22.29 -13.22 11.87
C GLY A 613 -23.77 -12.85 12.11
N THR A 614 -24.04 -11.63 12.55
CA THR A 614 -25.38 -11.02 12.61
C THR A 614 -25.61 -10.14 11.39
N ASN A 615 -26.72 -10.40 10.71
CA ASN A 615 -27.19 -9.67 9.54
C ASN A 615 -27.28 -8.15 9.78
N LEU A 616 -26.71 -7.38 8.86
CA LEU A 616 -26.61 -5.91 8.90
C LEU A 616 -27.94 -5.18 8.52
N SER A 617 -29.06 -5.89 8.45
CA SER A 617 -30.34 -5.34 7.97
C SER A 617 -31.19 -4.68 9.06
N THR A 618 -30.80 -4.75 10.34
CA THR A 618 -31.57 -4.14 11.46
C THR A 618 -30.89 -2.95 12.13
N VAL A 619 -29.72 -2.48 11.64
CA VAL A 619 -29.01 -1.30 12.18
C VAL A 619 -29.08 -0.12 11.20
N ALA A 620 -30.22 0.07 10.55
CA ALA A 620 -30.48 1.26 9.73
C ALA A 620 -30.76 2.55 10.57
N GLY A 621 -30.49 2.53 11.88
CA GLY A 621 -30.89 3.61 12.80
C GLY A 621 -29.79 4.32 13.59
N SER A 622 -28.61 3.74 13.82
CA SER A 622 -27.55 4.44 14.57
C SER A 622 -26.20 3.71 14.52
N ARG A 623 -25.24 4.23 13.73
CA ARG A 623 -23.80 4.42 14.07
C ARG A 623 -22.93 4.65 12.81
N ARG A 624 -22.76 5.94 12.54
CA ARG A 624 -21.70 6.74 11.86
C ARG A 624 -20.62 6.04 11.01
N ASP A 625 -20.34 6.65 9.87
CA ASP A 625 -19.15 6.47 9.04
C ASP A 625 -17.83 6.55 9.82
N PRO A 626 -16.73 5.95 9.32
CA PRO A 626 -15.47 5.95 10.03
C PRO A 626 -14.94 7.40 10.07
N LEU A 627 -14.73 7.91 11.29
CA LEU A 627 -14.25 9.27 11.51
C LEU A 627 -12.77 9.44 11.07
N CYS A 628 -12.03 8.35 10.87
CA CYS A 628 -10.60 8.34 10.53
C CYS A 628 -10.33 8.07 9.04
N SER A 629 -9.08 8.28 8.63
CA SER A 629 -8.59 7.93 7.30
C SER A 629 -8.68 6.43 7.07
N ALA A 630 -8.82 6.04 5.80
CA ALA A 630 -8.95 4.64 5.42
C ALA A 630 -7.71 3.80 5.79
N SER A 631 -6.53 4.41 5.88
CA SER A 631 -5.28 3.74 6.27
C SER A 631 -5.27 3.39 7.76
N VAL A 632 -5.73 4.29 8.63
CA VAL A 632 -5.91 4.02 10.07
C VAL A 632 -7.01 2.96 10.29
N TYR A 633 -8.09 3.05 9.52
CA TYR A 633 -9.19 2.07 9.57
C TYR A 633 -8.77 0.65 9.15
N GLN A 634 -7.91 0.50 8.14
CA GLN A 634 -7.45 -0.82 7.68
C GLN A 634 -6.49 -1.52 8.62
N ALA A 635 -5.77 -0.76 9.46
CA ALA A 635 -4.93 -1.33 10.50
C ALA A 635 -5.74 -2.08 11.58
N CYS A 636 -7.06 -1.81 11.72
CA CYS A 636 -7.97 -2.51 12.64
C CYS A 636 -8.08 -4.04 12.37
N THR A 637 -7.56 -4.55 11.25
CA THR A 637 -7.74 -5.95 10.82
C THR A 637 -6.78 -6.93 11.50
N LYS A 638 -5.77 -6.44 12.24
CA LYS A 638 -4.82 -7.26 12.98
C LYS A 638 -5.37 -7.70 14.33
N HIS A 639 -6.30 -8.66 14.39
CA HIS A 639 -6.69 -9.53 15.54
C HIS A 639 -6.74 -8.98 16.99
N THR A 640 -6.63 -7.68 17.23
CA THR A 640 -6.71 -7.04 18.54
C THR A 640 -7.68 -5.87 18.46
N VAL A 641 -8.90 -6.13 18.00
CA VAL A 641 -9.97 -5.13 18.08
C VAL A 641 -10.47 -5.10 19.52
N PHE A 642 -9.89 -4.22 20.33
CA PHE A 642 -10.58 -3.74 21.52
C PHE A 642 -11.45 -2.55 21.09
N PRO A 643 -12.73 -2.49 21.50
CA PRO A 643 -13.43 -1.22 21.45
C PRO A 643 -12.58 -0.23 22.24
N VAL A 644 -12.27 0.93 21.65
CA VAL A 644 -11.86 2.08 22.47
C VAL A 644 -13.00 2.27 23.48
N PHE A 645 -12.66 2.14 24.76
CA PHE A 645 -13.48 1.44 25.75
C PHE A 645 -14.95 1.87 25.85
N ARG A 646 -15.84 0.86 25.87
CA ARG A 646 -17.14 0.94 26.51
C ARG A 646 -16.88 0.76 28.01
N GLY A 647 -17.42 1.66 28.84
CA GLY A 647 -17.34 1.56 30.29
C GLY A 647 -17.76 0.19 30.81
N ASP A 648 -17.23 -0.11 32.00
CA ASP A 648 -17.51 -1.27 32.86
C ASP A 648 -16.63 -2.51 32.64
N GLU A 649 -15.31 -2.35 32.80
CA GLU A 649 -14.45 -3.27 33.57
C GLU A 649 -13.08 -2.61 33.79
N TYR A 650 -13.11 -1.55 34.60
CA TYR A 650 -11.92 -0.86 35.10
C TYR A 650 -11.32 -1.69 36.24
N ASN A 651 -10.45 -2.64 35.90
CA ASN A 651 -9.56 -3.28 36.86
C ASN A 651 -8.32 -3.89 36.18
N ASP A 652 -7.53 -3.05 35.51
CA ASP A 652 -6.07 -3.17 35.53
C ASP A 652 -5.43 -1.86 35.00
N ASN A 653 -4.74 -1.15 35.90
CA ASN A 653 -4.12 0.17 35.71
C ASN A 653 -2.92 0.20 34.72
N HIS A 654 -3.01 -0.38 33.53
CA HIS A 654 -1.88 -0.32 32.60
C HIS A 654 -2.30 0.13 31.20
N CYS A 655 -2.14 1.43 30.94
CA CYS A 655 -1.62 1.86 29.64
C CYS A 655 -0.45 0.95 29.27
N ASN A 656 -0.63 0.10 28.27
CA ASN A 656 0.38 -0.87 27.83
C ASN A 656 1.55 -0.14 27.14
N ILE A 657 2.39 0.52 27.92
CA ILE A 657 3.79 0.75 27.57
C ILE A 657 4.45 -0.63 27.69
N LYS A 658 4.75 -1.26 26.55
CA LYS A 658 5.27 -2.65 26.44
C LYS A 658 6.09 -3.06 27.67
N SER A 659 5.66 -4.10 28.37
CA SER A 659 6.30 -4.61 29.60
C SER A 659 7.67 -5.27 29.33
N LYS A 660 8.69 -4.44 29.07
CA LYS A 660 10.09 -4.79 29.32
C LYS A 660 10.62 -3.83 30.37
N ARG A 661 11.22 -4.35 31.45
CA ARG A 661 11.82 -3.57 32.55
C ARG A 661 12.74 -2.41 32.09
N SER A 662 13.28 -2.47 30.86
CA SER A 662 14.11 -1.43 30.26
C SER A 662 13.38 -0.16 29.80
N LEU A 663 12.05 -0.18 29.62
CA LEU A 663 11.28 0.99 29.18
C LEU A 663 10.86 1.88 30.35
N VAL A 664 10.60 1.29 31.52
CA VAL A 664 10.30 2.04 32.75
C VAL A 664 11.49 2.90 33.19
N SER A 665 12.72 2.42 33.00
CA SER A 665 13.94 3.22 33.24
C SER A 665 14.10 4.35 32.22
N GLN A 666 13.70 4.14 30.96
CA GLN A 666 13.77 5.17 29.92
C GLN A 666 12.76 6.30 30.17
N GLU A 667 11.54 5.98 30.61
CA GLU A 667 10.52 6.96 30.94
C GLU A 667 10.93 7.83 32.14
N LYS A 668 11.40 7.21 33.23
CA LYS A 668 11.97 7.93 34.38
C LYS A 668 13.12 8.85 33.98
N GLU A 669 13.96 8.41 33.05
CA GLU A 669 15.10 9.20 32.58
C GLU A 669 14.70 10.36 31.67
N ILE A 670 13.74 10.13 30.75
CA ILE A 670 13.15 11.19 29.93
C ILE A 670 12.54 12.26 30.83
N GLN A 671 11.80 11.85 31.86
CA GLN A 671 11.22 12.74 32.85
C GLN A 671 12.30 13.53 33.61
N ARG A 672 13.41 12.90 34.01
CA ARG A 672 14.56 13.58 34.63
C ARG A 672 15.15 14.66 33.71
N ILE A 673 15.37 14.33 32.43
CA ILE A 673 15.94 15.26 31.45
C ILE A 673 15.01 16.45 31.25
N LEU A 674 13.70 16.21 31.09
CA LEU A 674 12.71 17.26 30.88
C LEU A 674 12.49 18.16 32.11
N THR A 675 12.75 17.66 33.33
CA THR A 675 12.55 18.41 34.59
C THR A 675 13.80 19.10 35.11
N SER A 676 14.97 18.85 34.53
CA SER A 676 16.24 19.41 35.02
C SER A 676 16.40 20.89 34.64
N ASN A 677 16.15 21.78 35.61
CA ASN A 677 16.32 23.23 35.48
C ASN A 677 17.77 23.68 35.15
N ARG A 678 18.79 22.81 35.33
CA ARG A 678 20.21 23.16 35.11
C ARG A 678 20.60 23.38 33.65
N ILE A 679 19.75 22.99 32.69
CA ILE A 679 20.08 22.89 31.27
C ILE A 679 19.67 24.13 30.46
N MET A 680 18.57 24.80 30.85
CA MET A 680 18.10 26.01 30.17
C MET A 680 19.09 27.18 30.31
N ASP A 681 19.78 27.27 31.45
CA ASP A 681 20.75 28.35 31.73
C ASP A 681 22.01 28.24 30.86
N ALA A 682 22.53 27.04 30.58
CA ALA A 682 23.75 26.88 29.80
C ALA A 682 23.60 27.36 28.34
N LYS A 683 22.46 27.03 27.70
CA LYS A 683 22.16 27.42 26.33
C LYS A 683 21.78 28.91 26.22
N SER A 684 21.05 29.42 27.21
CA SER A 684 20.76 30.85 27.37
C SER A 684 22.04 31.69 27.55
N LEU A 685 22.97 31.24 28.40
CA LEU A 685 24.29 31.87 28.62
C LEU A 685 25.16 31.85 27.36
N ARG A 686 25.16 30.73 26.61
CA ARG A 686 25.89 30.62 25.33
C ARG A 686 25.31 31.60 24.29
N MET A 687 23.99 31.76 24.26
CA MET A 687 23.28 32.70 23.36
C MET A 687 23.55 34.18 23.69
N HIS A 688 23.59 34.53 24.98
CA HIS A 688 23.91 35.90 25.41
C HIS A 688 25.34 36.33 25.01
N SER A 689 26.26 35.38 24.86
CA SER A 689 27.61 35.65 24.34
C SER A 689 27.64 35.86 22.81
N LEU A 690 26.75 35.21 22.07
CA LEU A 690 26.68 35.24 20.60
C LEU A 690 25.90 36.44 20.06
N THR A 691 24.90 36.93 20.79
CA THR A 691 24.11 38.11 20.42
C THR A 691 24.89 39.43 20.52
N LYS A 692 26.05 39.46 21.17
CA LYS A 692 26.94 40.64 21.23
C LYS A 692 27.70 40.93 19.92
N ARG A 693 27.62 40.06 18.90
CA ARG A 693 28.21 40.28 17.57
C ARG A 693 27.16 40.08 16.47
N SER A 694 26.24 41.03 16.35
CA SER A 694 25.38 41.18 15.17
C SER A 694 25.75 42.49 14.48
N LEU A 695 26.73 42.44 13.59
CA LEU A 695 26.93 43.49 12.59
C LEU A 695 26.14 43.04 11.36
N GLN A 696 25.20 43.88 10.92
CA GLN A 696 24.50 43.72 9.64
C GLN A 696 25.56 43.56 8.55
N LYS A 697 25.66 42.34 7.99
CA LYS A 697 26.78 41.94 7.13
C LYS A 697 26.49 42.16 5.64
N TYR A 698 25.21 42.13 5.26
CA TYR A 698 24.74 42.31 3.89
C TYR A 698 23.72 43.43 3.82
N THR A 699 23.75 44.21 2.73
CA THR A 699 22.67 45.15 2.39
C THR A 699 21.45 44.40 1.85
N ALA A 700 20.29 45.07 1.78
CA ALA A 700 19.08 44.47 1.21
C ALA A 700 19.28 44.07 -0.26
N GLU A 701 20.04 44.88 -1.02
CA GLU A 701 20.38 44.63 -2.42
C GLU A 701 21.34 43.44 -2.59
N GLU A 702 22.37 43.35 -1.75
CA GLU A 702 23.29 42.19 -1.76
C GLU A 702 22.55 40.90 -1.39
N ALA A 703 21.74 40.94 -0.34
CA ALA A 703 20.95 39.80 0.10
C ALA A 703 19.95 39.36 -0.99
N ARG A 704 19.30 40.33 -1.66
CA ARG A 704 18.42 40.07 -2.81
C ARG A 704 19.14 39.35 -3.93
N SER A 705 20.31 39.84 -4.33
CA SER A 705 21.09 39.23 -5.41
C SER A 705 21.47 37.79 -5.07
N ILE A 706 21.87 37.51 -3.83
CA ILE A 706 22.22 36.16 -3.36
C ILE A 706 21.00 35.24 -3.38
N CYS A 707 19.89 35.65 -2.76
CA CYS A 707 18.67 34.86 -2.70
C CYS A 707 18.10 34.58 -4.10
N GLU A 708 17.96 35.60 -4.95
CA GLU A 708 17.44 35.42 -6.32
C GLU A 708 18.35 34.51 -7.16
N SER A 709 19.68 34.65 -7.04
CA SER A 709 20.63 33.80 -7.74
C SER A 709 20.49 32.32 -7.37
N ILE A 710 20.40 32.00 -6.07
CA ILE A 710 20.26 30.62 -5.59
C ILE A 710 18.89 30.04 -5.97
N PHE A 711 17.82 30.82 -5.81
CA PHE A 711 16.47 30.39 -6.20
C PHE A 711 16.32 30.14 -7.72
N ASN A 712 17.08 30.83 -8.56
CA ASN A 712 17.04 30.65 -10.02
C ASN A 712 17.99 29.55 -10.53
N SER A 713 19.07 29.25 -9.80
CA SER A 713 20.10 28.29 -10.23
C SER A 713 20.00 26.91 -9.59
N SER A 714 19.59 26.85 -8.32
CA SER A 714 19.78 25.66 -7.45
C SER A 714 18.49 25.16 -6.79
N CYS A 715 17.48 26.01 -6.57
CA CYS A 715 16.28 25.65 -5.82
C CYS A 715 15.12 25.09 -6.66
N LEU A 716 15.26 25.05 -7.99
CA LEU A 716 14.54 24.21 -8.95
C LEU A 716 14.64 24.79 -10.36
N ALA A 717 14.60 23.89 -11.34
CA ALA A 717 14.91 24.12 -12.73
C ALA A 717 13.95 25.11 -13.41
N SER A 718 14.53 26.06 -14.13
CA SER A 718 13.90 26.92 -15.13
C SER A 718 12.95 26.20 -16.12
N SER A 719 12.96 24.86 -16.17
CA SER A 719 12.14 24.02 -17.06
C SER A 719 10.70 23.77 -16.58
N ILE A 720 10.34 24.05 -15.32
CA ILE A 720 8.99 23.74 -14.76
C ILE A 720 8.41 24.95 -14.02
N GLU A 721 9.08 26.10 -14.10
CA GLU A 721 8.78 27.32 -13.36
C GLU A 721 7.35 27.84 -13.61
N SER A 722 6.81 27.70 -14.83
CA SER A 722 5.43 28.06 -15.16
C SER A 722 4.38 27.18 -14.47
N LEU A 723 4.69 25.90 -14.25
CA LEU A 723 3.82 24.94 -13.56
C LEU A 723 3.92 25.14 -12.04
N VAL A 724 5.13 25.31 -11.52
CA VAL A 724 5.42 25.51 -10.10
C VAL A 724 4.86 26.83 -9.58
N ASN A 725 4.98 27.92 -10.34
CA ASN A 725 4.45 29.25 -9.97
C ASN A 725 2.93 29.27 -9.81
N SER A 726 2.21 28.30 -10.38
CA SER A 726 0.77 28.13 -10.17
C SER A 726 0.42 27.46 -8.83
N THR A 727 1.41 26.86 -8.15
CA THR A 727 1.23 26.05 -6.93
C THR A 727 1.93 26.60 -5.70
N VAL A 728 3.05 27.34 -5.84
CA VAL A 728 3.82 27.91 -4.73
C VAL A 728 4.30 29.32 -5.10
N ASN A 729 4.12 30.28 -4.20
CA ASN A 729 4.58 31.66 -4.41
C ASN A 729 6.09 31.78 -4.15
N LYS A 730 6.88 31.70 -5.22
CA LYS A 730 8.35 31.88 -5.19
C LYS A 730 8.79 33.21 -4.57
N ASN A 731 8.05 34.30 -4.81
CA ASN A 731 8.42 35.62 -4.32
C ASN A 731 8.34 35.74 -2.79
N SER A 732 7.43 34.99 -2.16
CA SER A 732 7.34 34.94 -0.69
C SER A 732 8.60 34.31 -0.09
N ALA A 733 9.05 33.17 -0.63
CA ALA A 733 10.24 32.49 -0.14
C ALA A 733 11.53 33.31 -0.35
N ILE A 734 11.62 34.05 -1.46
CA ILE A 734 12.74 34.97 -1.71
C ILE A 734 12.69 36.14 -0.71
N HIS A 735 11.51 36.67 -0.41
CA HIS A 735 11.36 37.76 0.55
C HIS A 735 11.83 37.35 1.95
N ASP A 736 11.41 36.18 2.42
CA ASP A 736 11.80 35.60 3.70
C ASP A 736 13.33 35.38 3.76
N CYS A 737 13.91 34.83 2.68
CA CYS A 737 15.37 34.69 2.53
C CYS A 737 16.12 36.01 2.66
N ILE A 738 15.64 37.08 2.02
CA ILE A 738 16.28 38.40 2.08
C ILE A 738 16.24 38.94 3.51
N PHE A 739 15.08 38.85 4.15
CA PHE A 739 14.89 39.33 5.52
C PHE A 739 15.85 38.63 6.49
N ASP A 740 15.92 37.30 6.42
CA ASP A 740 16.81 36.49 7.25
C ASP A 740 18.28 36.78 7.00
N LEU A 741 18.68 36.92 5.74
CA LEU A 741 20.08 37.15 5.39
C LEU A 741 20.55 38.55 5.81
N VAL A 742 19.69 39.56 5.70
CA VAL A 742 19.96 40.92 6.20
C VAL A 742 20.07 40.92 7.73
N THR A 743 19.18 40.19 8.42
CA THR A 743 19.08 40.19 9.88
C THR A 743 20.21 39.38 10.54
N THR A 744 20.54 38.22 9.98
CA THR A 744 21.46 37.26 10.62
C THR A 744 22.86 37.26 10.02
N GLY A 745 22.99 37.64 8.74
CA GLY A 745 24.21 37.55 7.93
C GLY A 745 24.65 36.11 7.63
N ASP A 746 23.77 35.11 7.79
CA ASP A 746 24.10 33.69 7.66
C ASP A 746 23.62 33.10 6.34
N LEU A 747 24.57 32.75 5.47
CA LEU A 747 24.28 32.18 4.15
C LEU A 747 23.63 30.79 4.22
N LYS A 748 23.78 30.05 5.32
CA LYS A 748 23.12 28.73 5.46
C LYS A 748 21.59 28.83 5.49
N LEU A 749 21.04 29.98 5.88
CA LEU A 749 19.59 30.19 5.86
C LEU A 749 19.04 30.22 4.44
N VAL A 750 19.85 30.63 3.46
CA VAL A 750 19.46 30.62 2.05
C VAL A 750 19.18 29.18 1.58
N ASP A 751 20.03 28.23 1.97
CA ASP A 751 19.85 26.80 1.66
C ASP A 751 18.61 26.19 2.34
N ILE A 752 18.27 26.64 3.55
CA ILE A 752 17.06 26.20 4.27
C ILE A 752 15.79 26.72 3.57
N HIS A 753 15.77 27.99 3.16
CA HIS A 753 14.67 28.58 2.39
C HIS A 753 14.48 27.88 1.04
N CYS A 754 15.59 27.63 0.34
CA CYS A 754 15.64 26.86 -0.89
C CYS A 754 15.03 25.46 -0.74
N SER A 755 15.50 24.72 0.26
CA SER A 755 15.05 23.34 0.54
C SER A 755 13.58 23.30 0.96
N SER A 756 13.11 24.29 1.71
CA SER A 756 11.71 24.44 2.10
C SER A 756 10.80 24.70 0.90
N TYR A 757 11.25 25.55 -0.04
CA TYR A 757 10.53 25.83 -1.29
C TYR A 757 10.42 24.60 -2.18
N ILE A 758 11.53 23.85 -2.36
CA ILE A 758 11.54 22.56 -3.08
C ILE A 758 10.55 21.60 -2.44
N ALA A 759 10.65 21.43 -1.12
CA ALA A 759 9.84 20.45 -0.41
C ALA A 759 8.34 20.78 -0.46
N GLN A 760 7.97 22.06 -0.46
CA GLN A 760 6.59 22.50 -0.63
C GLN A 760 6.07 22.23 -2.05
N THR A 761 6.90 22.53 -3.06
CA THR A 761 6.59 22.26 -4.46
C THR A 761 6.36 20.77 -4.68
N GLU A 762 7.27 19.93 -4.17
CA GLU A 762 7.15 18.48 -4.22
C GLU A 762 5.84 17.99 -3.58
N ARG A 763 5.48 18.53 -2.40
CA ARG A 763 4.22 18.18 -1.72
C ARG A 763 2.99 18.53 -2.56
N ASN A 764 2.98 19.69 -3.21
CA ASN A 764 1.86 20.12 -4.03
C ASN A 764 1.73 19.27 -5.31
N ILE A 765 2.85 18.97 -5.98
CA ILE A 765 2.88 18.05 -7.13
C ILE A 765 2.37 16.66 -6.73
N ARG A 766 2.81 16.12 -5.58
CA ARG A 766 2.36 14.82 -5.08
C ARG A 766 0.85 14.76 -4.81
N ARG A 767 0.23 15.89 -4.46
CA ARG A 767 -1.20 15.97 -4.13
C ARG A 767 -2.08 16.19 -5.35
N ASP A 768 -1.66 17.05 -6.28
CA ASP A 768 -2.43 17.36 -7.47
C ASP A 768 -2.23 16.30 -8.55
N SER A 769 -3.19 15.39 -8.65
CA SER A 769 -3.13 14.33 -9.67
C SER A 769 -3.37 14.84 -11.08
N VAL A 770 -4.20 15.87 -11.26
CA VAL A 770 -4.48 16.47 -12.58
C VAL A 770 -3.22 17.11 -13.14
N LEU A 771 -2.46 17.79 -12.29
CA LEU A 771 -1.14 18.35 -12.62
C LEU A 771 -0.17 17.24 -13.04
N ARG A 772 -0.12 16.13 -12.29
CA ARG A 772 0.73 14.96 -12.62
C ARG A 772 0.36 14.28 -13.93
N MET A 773 -0.93 14.17 -14.25
CA MET A 773 -1.40 13.61 -15.53
C MET A 773 -1.04 14.53 -16.70
N ASN A 774 -1.31 15.83 -16.57
CA ASN A 774 -1.13 16.79 -17.66
C ASN A 774 0.34 17.13 -17.92
N HIS A 775 1.21 17.03 -16.90
CA HIS A 775 2.63 17.44 -16.96
C HIS A 775 3.59 16.30 -16.60
N SER A 776 3.22 15.05 -16.90
CA SER A 776 3.97 13.84 -16.50
C SER A 776 5.45 13.86 -16.88
N GLN A 777 5.81 14.36 -18.06
CA GLN A 777 7.20 14.42 -18.54
C GLN A 777 8.03 15.50 -17.84
N GLU A 778 7.44 16.68 -17.60
CA GLU A 778 8.07 17.77 -16.84
C GLU A 778 8.29 17.32 -15.39
N ILE A 779 7.30 16.69 -14.77
CA ILE A 779 7.36 16.19 -13.40
C ILE A 779 8.35 15.02 -13.25
N ALA A 780 8.47 14.14 -14.26
CA ALA A 780 9.53 13.14 -14.26
C ALA A 780 10.92 13.80 -14.27
N SER A 781 11.09 14.87 -15.05
CA SER A 781 12.33 15.67 -15.05
C SER A 781 12.58 16.37 -13.71
N PHE A 782 11.53 16.88 -13.05
CA PHE A 782 11.60 17.45 -11.69
C PHE A 782 12.26 16.46 -10.73
N TYR A 783 11.69 15.25 -10.62
CA TYR A 783 12.18 14.25 -9.68
C TYR A 783 13.58 13.74 -10.04
N ALA A 784 13.93 13.70 -11.33
CA ALA A 784 15.27 13.30 -11.75
C ALA A 784 16.36 14.32 -11.34
N HIS A 785 16.03 15.62 -11.28
CA HIS A 785 16.98 16.70 -10.97
C HIS A 785 16.89 17.23 -9.53
N THR A 786 15.90 16.77 -8.77
CA THR A 786 15.68 17.23 -7.39
C THR A 786 16.11 16.15 -6.42
N CYS A 787 17.17 16.40 -5.67
CA CYS A 787 17.62 15.48 -4.63
C CYS A 787 17.26 15.98 -3.23
N ILE A 788 17.17 15.03 -2.29
CA ILE A 788 16.89 15.30 -0.88
C ILE A 788 17.91 16.31 -0.34
N ASN A 789 17.42 17.43 0.20
CA ASN A 789 18.21 18.52 0.77
C ASN A 789 19.36 19.00 -0.14
N ASN A 790 19.22 18.87 -1.46
CA ASN A 790 20.29 19.13 -2.43
C ASN A 790 21.64 18.46 -2.05
N CYS A 791 21.56 17.24 -1.54
CA CYS A 791 22.72 16.47 -1.06
C CYS A 791 23.58 17.21 -0.03
N SER A 792 22.97 18.14 0.72
CA SER A 792 23.63 18.99 1.73
C SER A 792 24.87 19.72 1.21
N GLY A 793 25.01 19.90 -0.11
CA GLY A 793 26.21 20.43 -0.77
C GLY A 793 27.44 19.50 -0.70
N GLN A 794 27.28 18.24 -0.27
CA GLN A 794 28.34 17.25 -0.06
C GLN A 794 28.12 15.98 -0.90
N GLY A 795 27.44 16.12 -2.02
CA GLY A 795 27.16 15.01 -2.92
C GLY A 795 26.65 15.46 -4.27
N ASP A 796 26.71 14.55 -5.24
CA ASP A 796 26.21 14.77 -6.59
C ASP A 796 24.78 14.22 -6.71
N CYS A 797 23.84 15.07 -7.15
CA CYS A 797 22.47 14.65 -7.42
C CYS A 797 22.40 13.84 -8.73
N LYS A 798 21.98 12.58 -8.66
CA LYS A 798 21.81 11.68 -9.81
C LYS A 798 20.45 11.01 -9.77
N ASN A 799 19.57 11.37 -10.70
CA ASN A 799 18.22 10.80 -10.84
C ASN A 799 17.42 10.85 -9.52
N GLY A 800 17.43 12.00 -8.84
CA GLY A 800 16.75 12.22 -7.56
C GLY A 800 17.42 11.59 -6.33
N THR A 801 18.56 10.92 -6.50
CA THR A 801 19.32 10.30 -5.41
C THR A 801 20.68 10.98 -5.22
N CYS A 802 21.09 11.18 -3.97
CA CYS A 802 22.40 11.73 -3.67
C CYS A 802 23.50 10.67 -3.72
N THR A 803 24.54 10.95 -4.51
CA THR A 803 25.81 10.22 -4.43
C THR A 803 26.78 11.05 -3.60
N CYS A 804 26.99 10.66 -2.34
CA CYS A 804 27.82 11.45 -1.43
C CYS A 804 29.28 11.46 -1.85
N HIS A 805 29.93 12.62 -1.62
CA HIS A 805 31.37 12.75 -1.73
C HIS A 805 32.07 11.92 -0.64
N ASP A 806 33.36 11.67 -0.81
CA ASP A 806 34.14 10.85 0.12
C ASP A 806 33.98 11.36 1.56
N HIS A 807 33.81 10.42 2.49
CA HIS A 807 33.59 10.64 3.92
C HIS A 807 32.22 11.21 4.33
N TYR A 808 31.27 11.43 3.41
CA TYR A 808 29.90 11.82 3.73
C TYR A 808 28.92 10.66 3.52
N ILE A 809 27.91 10.58 4.39
CA ILE A 809 26.91 9.51 4.41
C ILE A 809 25.51 10.06 4.75
N GLU A 810 24.54 9.15 4.87
CA GLU A 810 23.08 9.40 4.86
C GLU A 810 22.51 9.66 3.46
N GLN A 811 21.17 9.59 3.34
CA GLN A 811 20.47 9.79 2.06
C GLN A 811 20.67 11.18 1.46
N ASP A 812 21.06 12.16 2.27
CA ASP A 812 21.24 13.56 1.89
C ASP A 812 22.68 14.05 2.11
N CYS A 813 23.64 13.15 2.38
CA CYS A 813 25.06 13.47 2.58
C CYS A 813 25.33 14.47 3.73
N SER A 814 24.42 14.56 4.71
CA SER A 814 24.50 15.53 5.79
C SER A 814 25.51 15.18 6.90
N ILE A 815 25.96 13.92 6.99
CA ILE A 815 26.81 13.44 8.08
C ILE A 815 28.21 13.10 7.57
N SER A 816 29.23 13.77 8.14
CA SER A 816 30.64 13.39 7.95
C SER A 816 31.02 12.20 8.85
N THR A 817 31.73 11.24 8.28
CA THR A 817 32.29 10.07 8.96
C THR A 817 33.60 10.35 9.70
N GLU A 818 34.31 11.41 9.31
CA GLU A 818 35.56 11.85 9.98
C GLU A 818 35.28 12.51 11.34
N ASP A 819 34.08 13.08 11.47
CA ASP A 819 33.61 13.69 12.69
C ASP A 819 33.11 12.61 13.68
N PRO A 820 33.74 12.43 14.86
CA PRO A 820 33.27 11.45 15.82
C PRO A 820 31.92 11.86 16.42
N PRO A 821 31.08 10.89 16.83
CA PRO A 821 29.84 11.17 17.53
C PRO A 821 30.07 11.90 18.85
N VAL A 822 29.14 12.77 19.21
CA VAL A 822 29.22 13.57 20.44
C VAL A 822 28.21 13.05 21.45
N VAL A 823 28.67 12.68 22.64
CA VAL A 823 27.81 12.25 23.76
C VAL A 823 27.64 13.42 24.73
N LEU A 824 26.42 13.91 24.88
CA LEU A 824 26.06 15.04 25.73
C LEU A 824 25.67 14.60 27.14
N ASP A 825 24.91 13.52 27.26
CA ASP A 825 24.46 13.00 28.56
C ASP A 825 24.32 11.47 28.51
N THR A 826 24.34 10.83 29.67
CA THR A 826 24.13 9.39 29.84
C THR A 826 23.07 9.14 30.91
N TYR A 827 22.54 7.92 30.96
CA TYR A 827 21.57 7.53 31.99
C TYR A 827 22.00 7.94 33.40
N GLY A 828 21.13 8.66 34.12
CA GLY A 828 21.37 9.13 35.48
C GLY A 828 22.48 10.19 35.60
N GLY A 829 22.88 10.84 34.50
CA GLY A 829 24.01 11.77 34.48
C GLY A 829 25.36 11.08 34.66
N GLY A 830 25.45 9.79 34.31
CA GLY A 830 26.67 8.98 34.50
C GLY A 830 26.76 8.32 35.88
N LEU A 831 25.70 8.36 36.69
CA LEU A 831 25.64 7.71 37.99
C LEU A 831 24.36 6.87 38.10
N CYS A 832 24.48 5.68 38.68
CA CYS A 832 23.34 4.82 38.97
C CYS A 832 23.43 4.18 40.34
N SER A 833 22.35 4.31 41.13
CA SER A 833 22.24 3.67 42.44
C SER A 833 21.68 2.26 42.30
N ARG A 834 22.45 1.26 42.73
CA ARG A 834 22.04 -0.16 42.69
C ARG A 834 20.85 -0.49 43.58
N ASN A 835 20.54 0.36 44.56
CA ASN A 835 19.44 0.13 45.51
C ASN A 835 18.10 0.62 44.98
N ASN A 836 18.12 1.64 44.11
CA ASN A 836 16.92 2.30 43.63
C ASN A 836 16.63 2.01 42.15
N ASP A 837 17.67 1.68 41.37
CA ASP A 837 17.62 1.62 39.91
C ASP A 837 18.25 0.35 39.34
N THR A 838 17.93 0.05 38.09
CA THR A 838 18.57 -1.04 37.34
C THR A 838 19.79 -0.50 36.59
N CYS A 839 20.97 -0.70 37.15
CA CYS A 839 22.22 -0.09 36.68
C CYS A 839 22.99 -0.87 35.60
N CYS A 840 22.34 -1.82 34.93
CA CYS A 840 22.98 -2.65 33.92
C CYS A 840 21.98 -3.09 32.85
N GLY A 841 22.48 -3.59 31.72
CA GLY A 841 21.71 -3.86 30.52
C GLY A 841 21.74 -2.68 29.55
N ARG A 842 20.65 -2.48 28.79
CA ARG A 842 20.54 -1.40 27.82
C ARG A 842 20.15 -0.10 28.50
N LEU A 843 21.07 0.85 28.51
CA LEU A 843 20.87 2.18 29.09
C LEU A 843 20.95 3.25 28.01
N PRO A 844 20.09 4.29 28.05
CA PRO A 844 20.09 5.34 27.05
C PRO A 844 21.35 6.22 27.18
N ILE A 845 21.87 6.63 26.03
CA ILE A 845 22.84 7.72 25.88
C ILE A 845 22.27 8.77 24.94
N TYR A 846 22.62 10.03 25.19
CA TYR A 846 22.08 11.16 24.47
C TYR A 846 23.20 11.96 23.84
N GLY A 847 23.00 12.39 22.60
CA GLY A 847 24.08 12.98 21.80
C GLY A 847 23.64 13.37 20.41
N TYR A 848 24.56 13.42 19.46
CA TYR A 848 24.27 13.63 18.04
C TYR A 848 25.38 13.02 17.16
N ARG A 849 25.17 12.99 15.83
CA ARG A 849 26.02 12.30 14.84
C ARG A 849 26.09 10.78 15.04
N PHE A 850 25.00 10.21 15.55
CA PHE A 850 24.81 8.77 15.60
C PHE A 850 24.37 8.25 14.23
N VAL A 851 25.09 7.28 13.69
CA VAL A 851 24.85 6.72 12.36
C VAL A 851 24.65 5.20 12.42
N SER A 852 23.47 4.75 12.03
CA SER A 852 23.06 3.34 12.16
C SER A 852 23.96 2.42 11.34
N GLY A 853 24.49 1.37 11.99
CA GLY A 853 25.38 0.38 11.33
C GLY A 853 26.80 0.88 11.06
N ILE A 854 27.12 2.13 11.40
CA ILE A 854 28.45 2.73 11.22
C ILE A 854 29.04 3.11 12.59
N THR A 855 28.27 3.79 13.43
CA THR A 855 28.76 4.21 14.75
C THR A 855 29.07 3.01 15.64
N LYS A 856 30.31 2.96 16.11
CA LYS A 856 30.78 1.97 17.09
C LYS A 856 30.95 2.59 18.46
N GLN A 857 30.62 1.82 19.48
CA GLN A 857 30.91 2.13 20.88
C GLN A 857 32.11 1.31 21.35
N LYS A 858 33.10 1.99 21.93
CA LYS A 858 34.15 1.37 22.73
C LYS A 858 33.77 1.52 24.20
N LEU A 859 33.55 0.38 24.86
CA LEU A 859 33.20 0.27 26.26
C LEU A 859 34.40 -0.28 27.04
N GLU A 860 34.97 0.53 27.92
CA GLU A 860 36.06 0.16 28.83
C GLU A 860 35.45 -0.03 30.23
N THR A 861 35.43 -1.26 30.72
CA THR A 861 34.93 -1.58 32.07
C THR A 861 35.97 -1.18 33.11
N LEU A 862 35.56 -0.38 34.09
CA LEU A 862 36.39 0.24 35.11
C LEU A 862 36.11 -0.33 36.50
N ARG A 863 37.17 -0.46 37.30
CA ARG A 863 37.09 -0.63 38.76
C ARG A 863 37.77 0.55 39.43
N VAL A 864 37.05 1.24 40.30
CA VAL A 864 37.58 2.30 41.16
C VAL A 864 37.91 1.67 42.52
N MET A 865 39.17 1.66 42.89
CA MET A 865 39.64 1.13 44.17
C MET A 865 39.43 2.14 45.31
N ASN A 866 39.47 1.67 46.56
CA ASN A 866 39.35 2.48 47.78
C ASN A 866 40.37 3.61 47.93
N ASN A 867 41.57 3.47 47.35
CA ASN A 867 42.60 4.51 47.28
C ASN A 867 42.38 5.52 46.14
N GLY A 868 41.29 5.39 45.38
CA GLY A 868 40.96 6.23 44.23
C GLY A 868 41.60 5.79 42.90
N THR A 869 42.44 4.75 42.86
CA THR A 869 43.03 4.28 41.60
C THR A 869 42.00 3.60 40.72
N MET A 870 42.00 3.92 39.42
CA MET A 870 41.12 3.31 38.43
C MET A 870 41.87 2.23 37.63
N GLU A 871 41.28 1.04 37.53
CA GLU A 871 41.78 -0.09 36.74
C GLU A 871 40.80 -0.39 35.59
N ILE A 872 41.33 -0.52 34.36
CA ILE A 872 40.55 -0.99 33.20
C ILE A 872 40.64 -2.52 33.18
N VAL A 873 39.48 -3.17 33.31
CA VAL A 873 39.38 -4.64 33.42
C VAL A 873 39.17 -5.29 32.07
N GLU A 874 38.34 -4.68 31.23
CA GLU A 874 37.91 -5.23 29.96
C GLU A 874 37.64 -4.09 28.98
N THR A 875 37.97 -4.29 27.70
CA THR A 875 37.62 -3.36 26.63
C THR A 875 36.87 -4.12 25.55
N THR A 876 35.69 -3.62 25.18
CA THR A 876 34.88 -4.18 24.09
C THR A 876 34.56 -3.10 23.08
N VAL A 877 34.50 -3.47 21.80
CA VAL A 877 34.08 -2.58 20.71
C VAL A 877 32.93 -3.25 20.00
N ASN A 878 31.76 -2.63 20.03
CA ASN A 878 30.53 -3.16 19.45
C ASN A 878 29.81 -2.06 18.66
N ASP A 879 28.89 -2.46 17.78
CA ASP A 879 28.01 -1.51 17.12
C ASP A 879 27.09 -0.83 18.15
N LEU A 880 26.82 0.46 17.95
CA LEU A 880 25.93 1.21 18.82
C LEU A 880 24.48 1.04 18.33
N GLN A 881 23.57 0.68 19.25
CA GLN A 881 22.15 0.59 18.91
C GLN A 881 21.53 1.99 18.92
N ILE A 882 21.25 2.54 17.74
CA ILE A 882 20.72 3.90 17.58
C ILE A 882 19.20 3.86 17.53
N LEU A 883 18.55 4.70 18.35
CA LEU A 883 17.09 4.84 18.37
C LEU A 883 16.65 5.95 17.43
N ASN A 884 17.28 7.12 17.57
CA ASN A 884 17.03 8.32 16.75
C ASN A 884 18.33 9.16 16.71
N PRO A 885 18.40 10.26 15.94
CA PRO A 885 19.65 11.03 15.79
C PRO A 885 20.21 11.59 17.10
N PHE A 886 19.37 11.70 18.14
CA PHE A 886 19.74 12.26 19.43
C PHE A 886 19.83 11.24 20.57
N GLN A 887 19.45 9.98 20.33
CA GLN A 887 19.37 8.95 21.35
C GLN A 887 19.83 7.60 20.83
N ALA A 888 20.69 6.95 21.60
CA ALA A 888 21.16 5.59 21.36
C ALA A 888 21.16 4.79 22.68
N PHE A 889 21.48 3.51 22.60
CA PHE A 889 21.62 2.64 23.77
C PHE A 889 23.05 2.11 23.88
N MET A 890 23.63 2.25 25.07
CA MET A 890 24.84 1.55 25.45
C MET A 890 24.49 0.26 26.22
N ASP A 891 25.28 -0.79 26.02
CA ASP A 891 25.12 -2.06 26.72
C ASP A 891 26.06 -2.11 27.93
N VAL A 892 25.54 -1.86 29.13
CA VAL A 892 26.32 -1.92 30.37
C VAL A 892 26.31 -3.36 30.93
N PRO A 893 27.49 -3.98 31.16
CA PRO A 893 27.56 -5.33 31.69
C PRO A 893 26.89 -5.45 33.06
N CYS A 894 26.03 -6.46 33.24
CA CYS A 894 25.50 -6.80 34.55
C CYS A 894 26.53 -7.60 35.34
N HIS A 895 27.32 -6.91 36.17
CA HIS A 895 28.19 -7.61 37.12
C HIS A 895 27.35 -8.36 38.15
N THR A 896 27.41 -9.68 38.10
CA THR A 896 26.94 -10.50 39.23
C THR A 896 27.93 -10.35 40.36
N ASN A 897 27.45 -10.16 41.60
CA ASN A 897 28.27 -10.23 42.80
C ASN A 897 28.92 -11.62 42.85
N THR A 898 30.07 -11.79 42.20
CA THR A 898 30.85 -13.02 42.28
C THR A 898 31.49 -13.01 43.66
N ARG A 899 30.94 -13.84 44.57
CA ARG A 899 31.47 -14.13 45.91
C ARG A 899 32.87 -14.79 45.92
N ARG A 900 33.66 -14.63 44.85
CA ARG A 900 34.96 -15.28 44.64
C ARG A 900 35.94 -14.33 43.96
N SER A 901 36.35 -13.28 44.66
CA SER A 901 37.75 -12.86 44.57
C SER A 901 38.49 -13.57 45.70
N THR A 902 38.80 -14.84 45.48
CA THR A 902 39.90 -15.52 46.18
C THR A 902 41.14 -15.23 45.36
N GLY A 903 41.69 -14.02 45.52
CA GLY A 903 42.82 -13.52 44.76
C GLY A 903 43.64 -12.57 45.62
N SER A 904 44.56 -13.17 46.36
CA SER A 904 45.70 -12.61 47.09
C SER A 904 46.10 -11.17 46.74
N GLY A 905 46.03 -10.26 47.73
CA GLY A 905 46.60 -8.92 47.65
C GLY A 905 46.11 -8.02 48.78
N ILE A 906 46.99 -7.70 49.72
CA ILE A 906 46.74 -6.78 50.84
C ILE A 906 46.36 -5.40 50.28
N GLY A 907 45.17 -4.89 50.59
CA GLY A 907 44.86 -3.45 50.60
C GLY A 907 43.95 -2.85 49.50
N HIS A 908 43.60 -3.56 48.42
CA HIS A 908 42.83 -2.96 47.32
C HIS A 908 41.41 -3.52 47.22
N VAL A 909 40.44 -2.84 47.83
CA VAL A 909 39.01 -3.16 47.72
C VAL A 909 38.41 -2.34 46.59
N VAL A 910 37.69 -3.00 45.69
CA VAL A 910 36.91 -2.34 44.64
C VAL A 910 35.76 -1.59 45.30
N LEU A 911 35.82 -0.26 45.22
CA LEU A 911 34.83 0.64 45.78
C LEU A 911 33.66 0.79 44.80
N VAL A 912 33.91 1.18 43.55
CA VAL A 912 32.86 1.46 42.55
C VAL A 912 33.18 0.78 41.23
N HIS A 913 32.15 0.26 40.56
CA HIS A 913 32.27 -0.25 39.20
C HIS A 913 31.81 0.82 38.22
N GLY A 914 32.49 0.96 37.09
CA GLY A 914 32.08 1.89 36.05
C GLY A 914 32.31 1.36 34.65
N VAL A 915 31.83 2.12 33.68
CA VAL A 915 32.08 1.92 32.25
C VAL A 915 32.44 3.28 31.67
N ARG A 916 33.52 3.32 30.91
CA ARG A 916 33.87 4.47 30.08
C ARG A 916 33.45 4.17 28.65
N VAL A 917 32.57 5.01 28.12
CA VAL A 917 32.06 4.91 26.75
C VAL A 917 32.73 5.96 25.88
N SER A 918 33.23 5.55 24.73
CA SER A 918 33.72 6.44 23.67
C SER A 918 33.19 5.97 22.32
N LEU A 919 32.82 6.92 21.45
CA LEU A 919 32.14 6.62 20.19
C LEU A 919 33.00 7.03 18.99
N THR A 920 32.86 6.30 17.88
CA THR A 920 33.58 6.54 16.62
C THR A 920 32.67 6.23 15.43
N ASN A 921 32.85 6.97 14.32
CA ASN A 921 32.18 6.71 13.04
C ASN A 921 33.12 6.08 11.99
N ASP A 922 34.43 6.31 12.10
CA ASP A 922 35.46 5.79 11.18
C ASP A 922 36.16 4.53 11.72
N GLY A 923 35.97 4.21 13.01
CA GLY A 923 36.64 3.11 13.69
C GLY A 923 38.03 3.46 14.25
N SER A 924 38.52 4.69 14.05
CA SER A 924 39.84 5.15 14.50
C SER A 924 39.80 6.38 15.39
N VAL A 925 39.04 7.40 15.03
CA VAL A 925 38.91 8.64 15.79
C VAL A 925 37.73 8.51 16.75
N TYR A 926 38.05 8.52 18.04
CA TYR A 926 37.06 8.45 19.11
C TYR A 926 36.76 9.85 19.68
N GLY A 927 35.47 10.13 19.87
CA GLY A 927 35.00 11.35 20.53
C GLY A 927 35.31 11.37 22.03
N SER A 928 34.92 12.46 22.69
CA SER A 928 35.09 12.62 24.14
C SER A 928 34.45 11.47 24.91
N SER A 929 35.22 10.83 25.79
CA SER A 929 34.73 9.71 26.58
C SER A 929 33.80 10.17 27.70
N GLN A 930 32.70 9.45 27.90
CA GLN A 930 31.81 9.64 29.03
C GLN A 930 31.91 8.49 30.02
N TYR A 931 31.68 8.80 31.29
CA TYR A 931 31.80 7.84 32.38
C TYR A 931 30.42 7.53 32.97
N PHE A 932 30.17 6.24 33.17
CA PHE A 932 28.99 5.73 33.85
C PHE A 932 29.44 4.91 35.05
N TYR A 933 29.01 5.25 36.26
CA TYR A 933 29.36 4.55 37.49
C TYR A 933 28.14 3.94 38.17
N THR A 934 28.32 2.77 38.75
CA THR A 934 27.33 2.06 39.55
C THR A 934 27.79 2.01 40.99
N TYR A 935 27.00 2.55 41.90
CA TYR A 935 27.36 2.66 43.31
C TYR A 935 26.21 2.19 44.21
N ASP A 936 26.56 1.81 45.43
CA ASP A 936 25.61 1.45 46.48
C ASP A 936 25.28 2.70 47.30
N SER A 937 24.14 3.32 47.04
CA SER A 937 23.75 4.56 47.72
C SER A 937 23.53 4.43 49.23
N LEU A 938 23.49 3.22 49.79
CA LEU A 938 23.40 3.02 51.25
C LEU A 938 24.77 3.10 51.91
N CYS A 939 25.82 2.67 51.21
CA CYS A 939 27.19 2.64 51.74
C CYS A 939 28.11 3.71 51.18
N GLN A 940 27.83 4.21 49.99
CA GLN A 940 28.75 5.04 49.22
C GLN A 940 28.13 6.41 48.99
N GLU A 941 28.98 7.41 49.01
CA GLU A 941 28.69 8.78 48.63
C GLU A 941 29.71 9.25 47.59
N TYR A 942 29.39 10.34 46.90
CA TYR A 942 30.25 10.86 45.85
C TYR A 942 30.38 12.38 45.93
N GLN A 943 31.52 12.88 45.46
CA GLN A 943 31.74 14.30 45.24
C GLN A 943 31.97 14.54 43.75
N GLN A 944 31.23 15.49 43.18
CA GLN A 944 31.35 15.90 41.78
C GLN A 944 32.43 16.97 41.64
N SER A 945 33.38 16.75 40.74
CA SER A 945 34.42 17.71 40.36
C SER A 945 34.32 18.06 38.87
N ARG A 946 35.13 19.02 38.40
CA ARG A 946 35.26 19.33 36.96
C ARG A 946 35.82 18.14 36.15
N TYR A 947 36.49 17.20 36.80
CA TYR A 947 37.16 16.05 36.17
C TYR A 947 36.38 14.73 36.32
N GLY A 948 35.16 14.77 36.88
CA GLY A 948 34.33 13.59 37.12
C GLY A 948 33.97 13.39 38.59
N TYR A 949 33.67 12.15 38.96
CA TYR A 949 33.20 11.77 40.30
C TYR A 949 34.29 11.11 41.13
N THR A 950 34.35 11.45 42.41
CA THR A 950 35.14 10.75 43.44
C THR A 950 34.19 10.09 44.41
N PHE A 951 34.54 8.90 44.90
CA PHE A 951 33.64 8.07 45.72
C PHE A 951 34.26 7.81 47.10
N HIS A 952 33.41 7.83 48.12
CA HIS A 952 33.78 7.60 49.52
C HIS A 952 32.75 6.70 50.21
N ILE A 953 33.14 6.08 51.32
CA ILE A 953 32.21 5.35 52.19
C ILE A 953 31.50 6.34 53.11
N LYS A 954 30.18 6.21 53.22
CA LYS A 954 29.36 6.99 54.14
C LYS A 954 29.77 6.73 55.59
N SER A 955 29.69 7.77 56.42
CA SER A 955 29.91 7.63 57.86
C SER A 955 28.98 6.58 58.48
N GLY A 956 29.50 5.78 59.43
CA GLY A 956 28.74 4.72 60.11
C GLY A 956 28.45 3.47 59.26
N ARG A 957 29.18 3.27 58.14
CA ARG A 957 29.01 2.14 57.22
C ARG A 957 30.32 1.40 56.95
N CYS A 958 30.25 0.09 56.75
CA CYS A 958 31.36 -0.70 56.18
C CYS A 958 30.95 -1.30 54.84
N TYR A 959 31.89 -1.34 53.88
CA TYR A 959 31.71 -1.92 52.57
C TYR A 959 32.65 -3.12 52.40
N ILE A 960 32.15 -4.29 52.77
CA ILE A 960 32.96 -5.50 52.93
C ILE A 960 32.55 -6.50 51.84
N ASN A 961 33.49 -6.91 50.99
CA ASN A 961 33.25 -7.85 49.88
C ASN A 961 32.07 -7.46 48.96
N GLY A 962 31.89 -6.15 48.72
CA GLY A 962 30.82 -5.64 47.85
C GLY A 962 29.43 -5.60 48.51
N ILE A 963 29.35 -5.78 49.84
CA ILE A 963 28.10 -5.73 50.61
C ILE A 963 28.20 -4.60 51.63
N CYS A 964 27.09 -3.85 51.78
CA CYS A 964 26.98 -2.78 52.74
C CYS A 964 26.52 -3.27 54.11
N TYR A 965 27.24 -2.88 55.17
CA TYR A 965 26.93 -3.18 56.57
C TYR A 965 26.79 -1.88 57.38
N SER A 966 25.88 -1.90 58.34
CA SER A 966 25.74 -0.81 59.32
C SER A 966 26.77 -0.97 60.44
N GLU A 967 27.21 0.12 61.05
CA GLU A 967 28.06 0.06 62.24
C GLU A 967 27.45 -0.84 63.33
N GLY A 968 28.27 -1.73 63.89
CA GLY A 968 27.86 -2.75 64.87
C GLY A 968 27.23 -4.02 64.29
N GLU A 969 27.00 -4.09 62.98
CA GLU A 969 26.43 -5.28 62.34
C GLU A 969 27.45 -6.43 62.30
N LYS A 970 27.03 -7.62 62.76
CA LYS A 970 27.91 -8.78 62.94
C LYS A 970 28.21 -9.51 61.62
N ALA A 971 29.40 -10.09 61.52
CA ALA A 971 29.79 -10.83 60.33
C ALA A 971 28.93 -12.10 60.17
N PRO A 972 28.39 -12.39 58.97
CA PRO A 972 27.52 -13.56 58.74
C PRO A 972 28.19 -14.91 59.06
N SER A 973 29.52 -14.97 58.99
CA SER A 973 30.31 -16.18 59.23
C SER A 973 30.93 -16.26 60.63
N ASP A 974 30.97 -15.16 61.37
CA ASP A 974 31.66 -15.05 62.66
C ASP A 974 31.00 -13.97 63.54
N GLY A 975 30.21 -14.40 64.53
CA GLY A 975 29.46 -13.51 65.41
C GLY A 975 30.31 -12.68 66.39
N CYS A 976 31.64 -12.90 66.43
CA CYS A 976 32.58 -12.11 67.21
C CYS A 976 33.13 -10.90 66.46
N LYS A 977 32.98 -10.84 65.13
CA LYS A 977 33.42 -9.69 64.33
C LYS A 977 32.25 -8.83 63.93
N GLN A 978 32.44 -7.52 63.94
CA GLN A 978 31.41 -6.55 63.59
C GLN A 978 31.97 -5.46 62.69
N CYS A 979 31.08 -4.80 61.94
CA CYS A 979 31.43 -3.61 61.18
C CYS A 979 31.79 -2.47 62.15
N THR A 980 33.06 -2.03 62.15
CA THR A 980 33.53 -0.85 62.90
C THR A 980 34.23 0.11 61.94
N PRO A 981 33.47 1.04 61.31
CA PRO A 981 33.99 1.90 60.24
C PRO A 981 35.20 2.76 60.63
N GLY A 982 35.29 3.14 61.92
CA GLY A 982 36.40 3.94 62.45
C GLY A 982 37.73 3.18 62.59
N ILE A 983 37.73 1.85 62.52
CA ILE A 983 38.94 1.01 62.54
C ILE A 983 39.32 0.60 61.11
N ASP A 984 38.40 -0.09 60.42
CA ASP A 984 38.56 -0.45 59.02
C ASP A 984 37.17 -0.54 58.35
N PRO A 985 36.82 0.36 57.42
CA PRO A 985 35.54 0.33 56.74
C PRO A 985 35.44 -0.78 55.68
N PHE A 986 36.51 -1.52 55.41
CA PHE A 986 36.55 -2.54 54.36
C PHE A 986 36.69 -3.98 54.88
N SER A 987 36.86 -4.18 56.19
CA SER A 987 36.91 -5.50 56.81
C SER A 987 36.13 -5.57 58.13
N PHE A 988 35.76 -6.78 58.57
CA PHE A 988 35.12 -6.96 59.87
C PHE A 988 36.18 -6.98 60.98
N THR A 989 35.93 -6.24 62.06
CA THR A 989 36.86 -6.05 63.17
C THR A 989 36.30 -6.63 64.47
N GLY A 990 37.17 -7.25 65.29
CA GLY A 990 36.80 -7.85 66.57
C GLY A 990 37.60 -9.14 66.86
N GLU A 991 37.89 -9.39 68.14
CA GLU A 991 38.51 -10.62 68.63
C GLU A 991 37.54 -11.34 69.58
N CYS A 992 37.35 -12.66 69.43
CA CYS A 992 36.73 -13.44 70.50
C CYS A 992 37.75 -13.56 71.64
N SER A 993 37.49 -12.99 72.81
CA SER A 993 38.17 -13.40 74.03
C SER A 993 37.70 -14.83 74.38
N SER A 994 38.53 -15.84 74.07
CA SER A 994 38.33 -17.19 74.60
C SER A 994 38.35 -17.14 76.13
N PRO A 995 37.42 -17.80 76.84
CA PRO A 995 37.60 -18.06 78.26
C PRO A 995 38.75 -19.06 78.47
N GLU A 996 39.40 -18.91 79.62
CA GLU A 996 40.64 -19.58 80.01
C GLU A 996 40.59 -21.11 79.96
N LYS A 997 41.71 -21.69 79.52
CA LYS A 997 42.05 -23.11 79.68
C LYS A 997 41.99 -23.53 81.15
N LYS A 998 41.32 -24.64 81.45
CA LYS A 998 41.72 -25.55 82.53
C LYS A 998 41.99 -26.95 81.99
N ASN A 999 42.94 -27.59 82.67
CA ASN A 999 43.81 -28.66 82.21
C ASN A 999 43.09 -29.96 81.83
N GLY A 1000 43.78 -30.71 80.96
CA GLY A 1000 43.27 -31.90 80.29
C GLY A 1000 43.29 -33.17 81.11
N ILE A 1001 42.69 -34.20 80.51
CA ILE A 1001 43.10 -35.60 80.60
C ILE A 1001 42.92 -36.18 79.19
N ALA A 1002 43.94 -36.91 78.72
CA ALA A 1002 43.98 -37.54 77.41
C ALA A 1002 43.48 -38.99 77.46
N LEU A 1003 43.03 -39.44 76.28
CA LEU A 1003 42.81 -40.82 75.79
C LEU A 1003 41.56 -41.57 76.29
N GLU A 1004 40.60 -41.81 75.39
CA GLU A 1004 40.60 -43.03 74.56
C GLU A 1004 39.67 -42.88 73.34
N GLU A 1005 40.09 -43.50 72.23
CA GLU A 1005 39.35 -43.63 70.98
C GLU A 1005 38.21 -44.63 71.14
N THR A 1006 36.98 -44.28 70.74
CA THR A 1006 36.00 -45.27 70.30
C THR A 1006 35.25 -44.81 69.07
N VAL A 1007 35.54 -45.53 68.00
CA VAL A 1007 34.87 -45.60 66.70
C VAL A 1007 33.38 -45.88 66.87
N ILE A 1008 32.52 -45.00 66.32
CA ILE A 1008 31.19 -45.40 65.79
C ILE A 1008 30.98 -44.70 64.44
N ILE A 1009 31.72 -45.15 63.42
CA ILE A 1009 31.31 -45.01 62.03
C ILE A 1009 30.36 -46.17 61.75
N ALA A 1010 29.04 -45.98 61.85
CA ALA A 1010 28.10 -46.99 61.34
C ALA A 1010 26.68 -46.52 60.95
N PRO A 1011 26.06 -45.43 61.46
CA PRO A 1011 24.72 -45.05 60.97
C PRO A 1011 24.68 -43.72 60.18
N VAL A 1012 25.72 -42.89 60.19
CA VAL A 1012 25.66 -41.55 59.55
C VAL A 1012 25.99 -41.59 58.06
N VAL A 1013 26.86 -42.52 57.64
CA VAL A 1013 27.22 -42.68 56.21
C VAL A 1013 26.07 -43.31 55.41
N THR A 1014 25.27 -44.19 56.02
CA THR A 1014 24.05 -44.74 55.40
C THR A 1014 22.94 -43.71 55.27
N VAL A 1015 22.76 -42.81 56.25
CA VAL A 1015 21.77 -41.73 56.16
C VAL A 1015 22.16 -40.69 55.10
N LEU A 1016 23.45 -40.33 55.00
CA LEU A 1016 23.91 -39.41 53.95
C LEU A 1016 23.91 -40.03 52.54
N ALA A 1017 24.20 -41.32 52.41
CA ALA A 1017 24.04 -42.04 51.14
C ALA A 1017 22.57 -42.14 50.72
N VAL A 1018 21.65 -42.39 51.66
CA VAL A 1018 20.20 -42.41 51.37
C VAL A 1018 19.69 -41.01 51.01
N ILE A 1019 20.13 -39.95 51.71
CA ILE A 1019 19.72 -38.57 51.40
C ILE A 1019 20.23 -38.14 50.03
N THR A 1020 21.50 -38.43 49.70
CA THR A 1020 22.04 -38.13 48.36
C THR A 1020 21.33 -38.94 47.28
N CYS A 1021 21.03 -40.22 47.53
CA CYS A 1021 20.28 -41.07 46.60
C CYS A 1021 18.85 -40.57 46.38
N VAL A 1022 18.14 -40.17 47.45
CA VAL A 1022 16.79 -39.57 47.38
C VAL A 1022 16.82 -38.24 46.63
N ILE A 1023 17.83 -37.39 46.85
CA ILE A 1023 17.98 -36.13 46.12
C ILE A 1023 18.25 -36.39 44.63
N SER A 1024 19.10 -37.36 44.29
CA SER A 1024 19.33 -37.73 42.88
C SER A 1024 18.10 -38.36 42.22
N VAL A 1025 17.29 -39.14 42.94
CA VAL A 1025 16.01 -39.66 42.46
C VAL A 1025 15.00 -38.52 42.29
N LEU A 1026 14.93 -37.55 43.21
CA LEU A 1026 14.04 -36.39 43.09
C LEU A 1026 14.44 -35.47 41.93
N ILE A 1027 15.74 -35.26 41.70
CA ILE A 1027 16.26 -34.53 40.54
C ILE A 1027 15.96 -35.32 39.26
N GLY A 1028 16.15 -36.64 39.27
CA GLY A 1028 15.81 -37.54 38.17
C GLY A 1028 14.31 -37.52 37.83
N VAL A 1029 13.42 -37.56 38.83
CA VAL A 1029 11.97 -37.45 38.68
C VAL A 1029 11.58 -36.05 38.19
N LYS A 1030 12.21 -34.99 38.70
CA LYS A 1030 11.96 -33.62 38.24
C LYS A 1030 12.42 -33.42 36.79
N LEU A 1031 13.54 -34.02 36.39
CA LEU A 1031 14.02 -34.06 35.01
C LEU A 1031 13.13 -34.95 34.12
N TYR A 1032 12.65 -36.09 34.64
CA TYR A 1032 11.70 -36.98 33.97
C TYR A 1032 10.35 -36.30 33.72
N TYR A 1033 9.81 -35.57 34.70
CA TYR A 1033 8.61 -34.73 34.51
C TYR A 1033 8.87 -33.52 33.62
N LYS A 1034 10.07 -32.90 33.63
CA LYS A 1034 10.44 -31.86 32.65
C LYS A 1034 10.53 -32.42 31.23
N LYS A 1035 11.02 -33.66 31.07
CA LYS A 1035 11.10 -34.37 29.79
C LYS A 1035 9.70 -34.82 29.34
N LYS A 1036 8.84 -35.33 30.23
CA LYS A 1036 7.43 -35.67 29.95
C LYS A 1036 6.55 -34.45 29.67
N LYS A 1037 6.84 -33.27 30.25
CA LYS A 1037 6.17 -32.00 29.93
C LYS A 1037 6.67 -31.36 28.61
N ARG A 1038 7.85 -31.75 28.12
CA ARG A 1038 8.29 -31.47 26.73
C ARG A 1038 7.75 -32.51 25.72
N VAL A 1039 7.48 -33.74 26.15
CA VAL A 1039 6.91 -34.80 25.31
C VAL A 1039 5.38 -34.77 25.24
N GLY A 1040 4.69 -34.21 26.25
CA GLY A 1040 3.24 -33.96 26.24
C GLY A 1040 2.81 -32.68 25.53
N ARG A 1041 3.72 -31.99 24.83
CA ARG A 1041 3.39 -30.83 23.99
C ARG A 1041 3.74 -31.03 22.52
N ILE A 1042 3.97 -32.28 22.08
CA ILE A 1042 3.91 -32.68 20.67
C ILE A 1042 3.41 -34.14 20.57
N SER A 1043 2.09 -34.32 20.61
CA SER A 1043 1.37 -35.37 19.88
C SER A 1043 0.00 -34.82 19.49
N ASN A 1044 0.04 -33.86 18.56
CA ASN A 1044 -0.92 -33.58 17.50
C ASN A 1044 -0.29 -32.41 16.71
N SER A 1045 0.09 -32.54 15.46
CA SER A 1045 -0.14 -33.66 14.52
C SER A 1045 0.84 -33.56 13.36
N ASP A 1046 1.15 -34.74 12.83
CA ASP A 1046 1.84 -35.00 11.59
C ASP A 1046 1.23 -34.34 10.34
N SER A 1047 2.09 -34.33 9.31
CA SER A 1047 1.89 -34.21 7.86
C SER A 1047 1.97 -32.81 7.23
N ALA A 1048 2.82 -32.56 6.21
CA ALA A 1048 3.97 -33.29 5.69
C ALA A 1048 4.82 -32.37 4.78
N SER A 1049 6.11 -32.28 5.12
CA SER A 1049 7.31 -32.43 4.26
C SER A 1049 7.41 -31.73 2.90
N LYS A 1050 8.30 -30.72 2.83
CA LYS A 1050 9.33 -30.62 1.78
C LYS A 1050 10.72 -30.49 2.41
N THR A 1051 11.61 -31.31 1.89
CA THR A 1051 13.02 -31.54 2.22
C THR A 1051 13.93 -30.32 1.98
N HIS A 1052 14.88 -30.06 2.88
CA HIS A 1052 16.31 -29.97 2.54
C HIS A 1052 17.19 -29.88 3.80
N GLU A 1053 18.14 -30.83 3.90
CA GLU A 1053 19.25 -30.89 4.85
C GLU A 1053 20.26 -29.74 4.68
N LYS A 1054 20.89 -29.33 5.78
CA LYS A 1054 22.26 -28.81 5.78
C LYS A 1054 23.05 -29.50 6.89
N ILE A 1055 23.98 -30.37 6.50
CA ILE A 1055 25.05 -30.89 7.35
C ILE A 1055 26.31 -30.08 7.04
N THR A 1056 26.93 -29.55 8.08
CA THR A 1056 28.27 -28.94 8.11
C THR A 1056 29.33 -30.03 8.02
N PHE A 1057 30.41 -29.86 7.25
CA PHE A 1057 31.73 -30.43 7.59
C PHE A 1057 32.89 -29.65 6.93
N GLY A 1058 34.03 -29.67 7.61
CA GLY A 1058 35.21 -28.85 7.35
C GLY A 1058 36.21 -29.38 6.31
N LYS A 1059 37.37 -28.72 6.33
CA LYS A 1059 38.59 -28.86 5.51
C LYS A 1059 38.99 -30.30 5.14
N GLU A 1060 39.39 -30.53 3.88
CA GLU A 1060 40.79 -30.73 3.42
C GLU A 1060 40.89 -31.10 1.92
N THR A 1061 41.90 -30.51 1.26
CA THR A 1061 42.75 -30.98 0.13
C THR A 1061 42.19 -31.52 -1.21
N SER A 1062 42.73 -30.90 -2.28
CA SER A 1062 43.34 -31.49 -3.50
C SER A 1062 42.55 -31.62 -4.83
N PHE A 1063 43.11 -30.88 -5.82
CA PHE A 1063 43.32 -31.18 -7.25
C PHE A 1063 42.23 -31.12 -8.35
N THR A 1064 42.65 -30.42 -9.43
CA THR A 1064 42.34 -30.46 -10.88
C THR A 1064 41.08 -29.83 -11.50
N ARG A 1065 41.33 -28.68 -12.16
CA ARG A 1065 41.24 -28.33 -13.60
C ARG A 1065 39.89 -28.19 -14.35
N ASP A 1066 39.89 -27.12 -15.17
CA ASP A 1066 39.04 -26.74 -16.32
C ASP A 1066 37.60 -26.26 -16.00
N GLY A 1067 37.06 -25.14 -16.50
CA GLY A 1067 37.48 -24.08 -17.41
C GLY A 1067 36.22 -23.39 -17.98
N ASN A 1068 36.20 -22.05 -18.04
CA ASN A 1068 35.29 -21.17 -18.84
C ASN A 1068 33.76 -21.26 -18.55
N THR A 1069 32.91 -20.23 -18.59
CA THR A 1069 32.89 -18.87 -19.19
C THR A 1069 31.63 -18.13 -18.68
N GLY A 1070 31.69 -16.80 -18.53
CA GLY A 1070 30.63 -15.91 -19.02
C GLY A 1070 29.59 -15.28 -18.06
N LYS A 1071 29.89 -14.05 -17.61
CA LYS A 1071 29.01 -12.87 -17.33
C LYS A 1071 27.97 -12.91 -16.19
N PRO A 1072 27.96 -11.91 -15.28
CA PRO A 1072 26.89 -11.71 -14.29
C PRO A 1072 25.81 -10.74 -14.77
N PHE A 1073 24.54 -11.10 -14.50
CA PHE A 1073 23.37 -10.23 -14.59
C PHE A 1073 23.26 -9.34 -13.34
N GLN A 1074 22.84 -8.10 -13.57
CA GLN A 1074 22.58 -7.06 -12.57
C GLN A 1074 21.42 -7.45 -11.63
N ASN A 1075 21.64 -7.34 -10.32
CA ASN A 1075 20.59 -7.29 -9.31
C ASN A 1075 20.24 -5.83 -9.03
N VAL A 1076 19.00 -5.47 -9.34
CA VAL A 1076 18.33 -4.25 -8.87
C VAL A 1076 17.90 -4.53 -7.43
N GLY A 1077 18.53 -3.83 -6.48
CA GLY A 1077 18.22 -3.87 -5.06
C GLY A 1077 17.32 -2.70 -4.68
N TYR A 1078 16.26 -3.05 -3.94
CA TYR A 1078 15.30 -2.18 -3.26
C TYR A 1078 15.92 -1.23 -2.25
#